data_AF-A0A2V9PU59-F1
#
_entry.id   AF-A0A2V9PU59-F1
#
_cell.length_a   1.000
_cell.length_b   1.000
_cell.length_c   1.000
_cell.angle_alpha   90.00
_cell.angle_beta   90.00
_cell.angle_gamma   90.00
#
_symmetry.space_group_name_H-M   'P 1'
#
loop_
_entity.id
_entity.type
_entity.pdbx_description
1 polymer ?
#
loop_
_entity_poly.entity_id
_entity_poly.type
_entity_poly.pdbx_seq_one_letter_code
_entity_poly.pdbx_strand_id
1 'polypeptide(L)'
;MKRNLFATAALGMIASVSVGAQQPPPLRLNVPYNCPGNMIVVVKHCEKRGGAEVCSLVKGAPNGPMGDEISMPKAQAAALGLMCTTQGGPAAQGGNTPAASSDYTNDLPSVERVKAEIKGSDPTDALARQVAVFTYLVSYIDRIKYNRTVDGPFSPGEQKMMGAYRLAAYQMSQDFAKTHAPAEAAAFERLHGQYEMNGVFYKDWSTRLIGPQSAAAYKGAEAGLAASGQKHYEQEMADYKRDSAAQQAADKQIFGTQGLSNDPTAVATRRCLELGGSSAGCVGKGFMSGFKDLIGFTPEAEEELTGPGKAGVVLSGLYKNPATVTTLGFGESGVTIGGCGKLVDDSHGYTIDKRPSSARVTVDNEPNPIVLTMRPDGGLTGPGLIDVKGRIIVGYHTVTSTLMINGVPATPDQCNGPCQTSTRVPDYAPAMGRCSIGSLAMPPSPKPAPATAQPAKDSGITSLVTGLADMLSPGGGAPIGGGGGLRMTGKYSDGRLLLDFSGNSLILDCGQAHVRQPYAVENAPNTFVIHVQNSGGPFTLALEPDNSLRGAGSTSVNGRLVTGMNGDDVAFAPHSESCEVGTFRPKTGATAATSVATATPAPAPVMTPATPVSGSTAAGGAGMNLAISTSFPGGANPLAGKGVTLMSERFDTLLRKIGAPIAAKDTPGRAAAEYSANCLPPKSCPGYAAAMHPYYVGKGTFDSTGNIILTVPVPAGTYFVFCSAVGPDGPLIWDVPTKLNAGDNTVTLTAGNAELIH
;
A
#
# COMPACT_ATOMS: atom_id res chain seq x y z
N MET A 1 43.21 29.33 41.39
CA MET A 1 43.78 30.64 41.75
C MET A 1 42.83 31.74 41.29
N LYS A 2 42.51 32.68 42.20
CA LYS A 2 41.93 34.04 42.07
C LYS A 2 40.70 34.23 41.15
N ARG A 3 39.47 34.44 41.65
CA ARG A 3 38.84 35.57 42.40
C ARG A 3 38.63 36.89 41.61
N ASN A 4 37.35 37.30 41.60
CA ASN A 4 36.79 38.67 41.76
C ASN A 4 36.75 39.57 40.50
N LEU A 5 35.75 40.44 40.21
CA LEU A 5 34.49 40.87 40.86
C LEU A 5 33.76 41.90 39.95
N PHE A 6 32.42 42.00 40.11
CA PHE A 6 31.48 43.14 39.93
C PHE A 6 31.30 43.88 38.57
N ALA A 7 30.04 43.96 38.09
CA ALA A 7 29.11 45.06 38.45
C ALA A 7 27.64 44.80 38.01
N THR A 8 26.74 45.30 38.86
CA THR A 8 25.26 45.26 38.97
C THR A 8 24.47 46.23 38.07
N ALA A 9 23.20 45.88 37.76
CA ALA A 9 21.95 46.69 37.83
C ALA A 9 20.79 45.93 37.13
N ALA A 10 19.51 45.88 37.53
CA ALA A 10 18.75 46.42 38.66
C ALA A 10 17.49 45.53 38.88
N LEU A 11 17.13 45.29 40.14
CA LEU A 11 15.93 44.60 40.62
C LEU A 11 14.85 45.64 40.96
N GLY A 12 13.63 45.46 40.45
CA GLY A 12 12.42 46.18 40.88
C GLY A 12 11.62 45.35 41.88
N MET A 13 11.28 45.97 43.01
CA MET A 13 10.64 45.41 44.20
C MET A 13 9.20 44.89 43.97
N ILE A 14 8.81 43.81 44.67
CA ILE A 14 7.51 43.71 45.35
C ILE A 14 7.75 43.16 46.77
N ALA A 15 7.04 43.77 47.71
CA ALA A 15 7.28 43.83 49.14
C ALA A 15 7.18 42.51 49.92
N SER A 16 8.01 42.41 50.96
CA SER A 16 7.89 41.45 52.05
C SER A 16 6.76 41.86 53.00
N VAL A 17 5.69 41.07 53.05
CA VAL A 17 4.72 41.10 54.14
C VAL A 17 5.09 39.99 55.13
N SER A 18 5.59 40.39 56.29
CA SER A 18 5.77 39.52 57.44
C SER A 18 4.39 39.19 58.03
N VAL A 19 3.84 38.03 57.65
CA VAL A 19 2.68 37.42 58.29
C VAL A 19 3.20 36.36 59.27
N GLY A 20 2.72 36.40 60.51
CA GLY A 20 3.08 35.44 61.55
C GLY A 20 2.90 34.00 61.09
N ALA A 21 3.72 33.09 61.64
CA ALA A 21 3.72 31.66 61.32
C ALA A 21 2.38 31.01 61.68
N GLN A 22 1.40 31.15 60.80
CA GLN A 22 0.16 30.39 60.81
C GLN A 22 0.40 29.18 59.92
N GLN A 23 0.52 28.02 60.55
CA GLN A 23 0.72 26.74 59.90
C GLN A 23 -0.36 26.59 58.79
N PRO A 24 0.03 26.37 57.53
CA PRO A 24 -0.92 26.34 56.43
C PRO A 24 -1.98 25.26 56.68
N PRO A 25 -3.25 25.52 56.35
CA PRO A 25 -4.33 24.58 56.59
C PRO A 25 -4.00 23.23 55.91
N PRO A 26 -4.41 22.10 56.53
CA PRO A 26 -4.07 20.78 56.00
C PRO A 26 -4.62 20.62 54.58
N LEU A 27 -3.72 20.23 53.66
CA LEU A 27 -4.05 19.98 52.26
C LEU A 27 -5.11 18.88 52.16
N ARG A 28 -6.27 19.19 51.58
CA ARG A 28 -7.38 18.25 51.40
C ARG A 28 -7.30 17.65 50.00
N LEU A 29 -7.11 16.34 49.94
CA LEU A 29 -7.06 15.60 48.69
C LEU A 29 -8.46 15.47 48.08
N ASN A 30 -8.53 15.48 46.75
CA ASN A 30 -9.73 15.36 45.93
C ASN A 30 -10.80 16.46 46.14
N VAL A 31 -10.40 17.62 46.66
CA VAL A 31 -11.27 18.79 46.79
C VAL A 31 -10.84 19.84 45.76
N PRO A 32 -11.79 20.47 45.02
CA PRO A 32 -11.48 21.56 44.11
C PRO A 32 -11.15 22.85 44.87
N TYR A 33 -9.99 23.42 44.56
CA TYR A 33 -9.52 24.71 45.01
C TYR A 33 -9.73 25.74 43.89
N ASN A 34 -10.46 26.82 44.17
CA ASN A 34 -10.65 27.92 43.23
C ASN A 34 -9.49 28.91 43.35
N CYS A 35 -8.66 29.00 42.32
CA CYS A 35 -7.50 29.87 42.24
C CYS A 35 -7.79 31.12 41.39
N PRO A 36 -7.04 32.22 41.58
CA PRO A 36 -7.13 33.43 40.77
C PRO A 36 -6.98 33.12 39.27
N GLY A 37 -7.70 33.85 38.41
CA GLY A 37 -7.71 33.59 36.97
C GLY A 37 -8.69 32.50 36.53
N ASN A 38 -9.72 32.21 37.34
CA ASN A 38 -10.77 31.24 37.03
C ASN A 38 -10.21 29.81 36.86
N MET A 39 -9.19 29.44 37.64
CA MET A 39 -8.53 28.13 37.54
C MET A 39 -8.94 27.25 38.72
N ILE A 40 -9.40 26.04 38.44
CA ILE A 40 -9.66 25.01 39.44
C ILE A 40 -8.42 24.12 39.55
N VAL A 41 -8.00 23.83 40.78
CA VAL A 41 -6.94 22.86 41.07
C VAL A 41 -7.48 21.77 41.98
N VAL A 42 -7.24 20.51 41.63
CA VAL A 42 -7.56 19.35 42.47
C VAL A 42 -6.29 18.57 42.74
N VAL A 43 -5.90 18.45 44.01
CA VAL A 43 -4.78 17.58 44.42
C VAL A 43 -5.30 16.16 44.56
N LYS A 44 -4.76 15.22 43.77
CA LYS A 44 -5.23 13.82 43.70
C LYS A 44 -4.62 12.96 44.80
N HIS A 45 -3.30 12.94 44.90
CA HIS A 45 -2.55 12.14 45.86
C HIS A 45 -1.16 12.74 46.11
N CYS A 46 -0.50 12.34 47.19
CA CYS A 46 0.89 12.71 47.47
C CYS A 46 1.70 11.48 47.87
N GLU A 47 2.92 11.36 47.36
CA GLU A 47 3.84 10.25 47.63
C GLU A 47 5.26 10.74 47.94
N LYS A 48 6.06 9.89 48.59
CA LYS A 48 7.44 10.21 48.97
C LYS A 48 8.40 9.68 47.90
N ARG A 49 9.10 10.57 47.21
CA ARG A 49 10.04 10.24 46.12
C ARG A 49 11.42 10.81 46.45
N GLY A 50 12.42 9.95 46.60
CA GLY A 50 13.81 10.37 46.84
C GLY A 50 14.03 11.22 48.11
N GLY A 51 13.26 11.00 49.17
CA GLY A 51 13.37 11.74 50.43
C GLY A 51 12.51 13.00 50.53
N ALA A 52 11.90 13.47 49.43
CA ALA A 52 10.96 14.58 49.40
C ALA A 52 9.52 14.10 49.13
N GLU A 53 8.50 14.74 49.72
CA GLU A 53 7.10 14.47 49.41
C GLU A 53 6.63 15.31 48.22
N VAL A 54 6.07 14.64 47.22
CA VAL A 54 5.57 15.24 45.96
C VAL A 54 4.07 14.93 45.84
N CYS A 55 3.29 15.94 45.51
CA CYS A 55 1.84 15.86 45.33
C CYS A 55 1.49 16.00 43.85
N SER A 56 0.52 15.20 43.44
CA SER A 56 0.00 15.14 42.09
C SER A 56 -1.32 15.90 42.00
N LEU A 57 -1.46 16.77 41.00
CA LEU A 57 -2.63 17.65 40.87
C LEU A 57 -3.03 17.85 39.41
N VAL A 58 -4.32 18.14 39.22
CA VAL A 58 -4.90 18.46 37.91
C VAL A 58 -5.44 19.89 37.93
N LYS A 59 -5.30 20.61 36.81
CA LYS A 59 -5.76 21.99 36.64
C LYS A 59 -6.80 22.08 35.53
N GLY A 60 -7.83 22.89 35.71
CA GLY A 60 -8.86 23.09 34.70
C GLY A 60 -9.59 24.42 34.84
N ALA A 61 -10.37 24.78 33.82
CA ALA A 61 -11.32 25.89 33.91
C ALA A 61 -12.55 25.47 34.74
N PRO A 62 -13.35 26.40 35.28
CA PRO A 62 -14.55 26.06 36.01
C PRO A 62 -15.54 25.48 35.00
N ASN A 63 -15.97 24.23 35.22
CA ASN A 63 -16.82 23.45 34.32
C ASN A 63 -16.16 23.02 32.99
N GLY A 64 -14.84 23.15 32.84
CA GLY A 64 -14.07 22.60 31.71
C GLY A 64 -13.44 21.23 32.04
N PRO A 65 -12.99 20.47 31.03
CA PRO A 65 -12.22 19.26 31.27
C PRO A 65 -10.93 19.60 32.04
N MET A 66 -10.63 18.81 33.06
CA MET A 66 -9.36 18.91 33.78
C MET A 66 -8.24 18.49 32.84
N GLY A 67 -7.17 19.28 32.78
CA GLY A 67 -5.96 18.97 32.02
C GLY A 67 -5.11 17.90 32.70
N ASP A 68 -3.94 17.65 32.11
CA ASP A 68 -3.04 16.58 32.53
C ASP A 68 -2.54 16.74 33.97
N GLU A 69 -2.22 15.59 34.56
CA GLU A 69 -1.75 15.48 35.92
C GLU A 69 -0.29 15.97 36.04
N ILE A 70 -0.09 16.99 36.87
CA ILE A 70 1.22 17.60 37.11
C ILE A 70 1.68 17.35 38.55
N SER A 71 2.98 17.14 38.72
CA SER A 71 3.60 16.87 40.02
C SER A 71 4.27 18.12 40.59
N MET A 72 4.08 18.37 41.90
CA MET A 72 4.79 19.45 42.61
C MET A 72 5.15 19.08 44.06
N PRO A 73 6.20 19.67 44.65
CA PRO A 73 6.54 19.43 46.06
C PRO A 73 5.38 19.74 47.01
N LYS A 74 5.18 18.92 48.05
CA LYS A 74 4.07 19.06 49.01
C LYS A 74 4.02 20.43 49.69
N ALA A 75 5.17 21.06 49.92
CA ALA A 75 5.24 22.43 50.48
C ALA A 75 4.62 23.47 49.53
N GLN A 76 4.80 23.30 48.21
CA GLN A 76 4.20 24.18 47.20
C GLN A 76 2.71 23.86 47.00
N ALA A 77 2.32 22.58 47.09
CA ALA A 77 0.92 22.18 47.08
C ALA A 77 0.16 22.72 48.30
N ALA A 78 0.77 22.70 49.49
CA ALA A 78 0.21 23.28 50.71
C ALA A 78 0.06 24.81 50.62
N ALA A 79 0.96 25.49 49.89
CA ALA A 79 0.84 26.92 49.62
C ALA A 79 -0.36 27.29 48.72
N LEU A 80 -0.98 26.34 48.02
CA LEU A 80 -2.24 26.57 47.29
C LEU A 80 -3.39 26.96 48.24
N GLY A 81 -3.39 26.45 49.48
CA GLY A 81 -4.37 26.80 50.49
C GLY A 81 -4.28 28.25 51.00
N LEU A 82 -3.19 28.96 50.68
CA LEU A 82 -3.02 30.39 50.96
C LEU A 82 -3.52 31.28 49.82
N MET A 83 -3.69 30.72 48.62
CA MET A 83 -3.98 31.48 47.39
C MET A 83 -5.30 31.09 46.73
N CYS A 84 -5.91 29.97 47.13
CA CYS A 84 -7.10 29.40 46.52
C CYS A 84 -8.12 28.94 47.59
N THR A 85 -9.42 29.14 47.34
CA THR A 85 -10.49 28.84 48.31
C THR A 85 -11.23 27.53 47.99
N THR A 86 -11.56 26.74 49.01
CA THR A 86 -12.38 25.52 48.87
C THR A 86 -13.86 25.86 49.09
N GLN A 87 -14.75 25.44 48.19
CA GLN A 87 -16.20 25.61 48.39
C GLN A 87 -16.73 24.68 49.48
N GLY A 88 -17.29 25.25 50.56
CA GLY A 88 -17.98 24.50 51.60
C GLY A 88 -18.88 25.41 52.45
N GLY A 89 -20.16 25.47 52.12
CA GLY A 89 -21.26 26.02 52.91
C GLY A 89 -22.61 25.50 52.38
N PRO A 90 -23.61 25.18 53.22
CA PRO A 90 -24.75 24.33 52.83
C PRO A 90 -25.96 25.08 52.23
N ALA A 91 -26.73 24.33 51.44
CA ALA A 91 -28.13 24.53 50.99
C ALA A 91 -28.42 25.50 49.81
N ALA A 92 -28.89 24.95 48.68
CA ALA A 92 -30.31 24.97 48.25
C ALA A 92 -30.47 24.31 46.86
N GLN A 93 -31.50 23.48 46.72
CA GLN A 93 -31.88 22.78 45.48
C GLN A 93 -32.31 23.76 44.38
N GLY A 94 -31.82 23.53 43.17
CA GLY A 94 -32.34 24.10 41.93
C GLY A 94 -31.95 23.18 40.77
N GLY A 95 -32.88 22.34 40.34
CA GLY A 95 -32.63 21.24 39.42
C GLY A 95 -32.16 21.70 38.03
N ASN A 96 -31.01 21.16 37.63
CA ASN A 96 -30.88 20.48 36.35
C ASN A 96 -29.68 19.56 36.47
N THR A 97 -29.96 18.29 36.75
CA THR A 97 -28.99 17.20 36.76
C THR A 97 -28.29 17.16 35.39
N PRO A 98 -26.98 17.42 35.29
CA PRO A 98 -26.21 16.89 34.17
C PRO A 98 -26.25 15.37 34.36
N ALA A 99 -26.87 14.66 33.42
CA ALA A 99 -26.84 13.21 33.40
C ALA A 99 -25.39 12.76 33.60
N ALA A 100 -25.15 11.98 34.66
CA ALA A 100 -23.92 11.21 34.76
C ALA A 100 -23.77 10.46 33.43
N SER A 101 -22.63 10.61 32.75
CA SER A 101 -22.34 9.79 31.57
C SER A 101 -22.31 8.35 32.03
N SER A 102 -23.44 7.65 31.87
CA SER A 102 -23.57 6.25 32.24
C SER A 102 -22.56 5.47 31.40
N ASP A 103 -21.63 4.78 32.06
CA ASP A 103 -20.66 3.92 31.38
C ASP A 103 -21.42 2.90 30.54
N TYR A 104 -21.40 3.10 29.22
CA TYR A 104 -22.21 2.34 28.26
C TYR A 104 -21.90 0.84 28.32
N THR A 105 -20.71 0.49 28.82
CA THR A 105 -20.25 -0.89 28.93
C THR A 105 -21.06 -1.73 29.90
N ASN A 106 -21.79 -1.09 30.83
CA ASN A 106 -22.73 -1.78 31.74
C ASN A 106 -23.95 -2.37 31.00
N ASP A 107 -24.26 -1.83 29.82
CA ASP A 107 -25.39 -2.24 28.98
C ASP A 107 -24.96 -3.22 27.86
N LEU A 108 -23.69 -3.63 27.83
CA LEU A 108 -23.21 -4.66 26.91
C LEU A 108 -23.57 -6.06 27.43
N PRO A 109 -23.88 -7.03 26.55
CA PRO A 109 -24.32 -8.36 26.97
C PRO A 109 -23.18 -9.16 27.63
N SER A 110 -23.45 -9.88 28.71
CA SER A 110 -22.44 -10.77 29.31
C SER A 110 -22.13 -11.97 28.42
N VAL A 111 -20.99 -12.63 28.66
CA VAL A 111 -20.59 -13.85 27.94
C VAL A 111 -21.64 -14.95 28.08
N GLU A 112 -22.18 -15.11 29.28
CA GLU A 112 -23.21 -16.10 29.62
C GLU A 112 -24.50 -15.81 28.87
N ARG A 113 -24.90 -14.53 28.79
CA ARG A 113 -26.10 -14.12 28.07
C ARG A 113 -25.99 -14.39 26.57
N VAL A 114 -24.84 -14.06 25.96
CA VAL A 114 -24.58 -14.38 24.54
C VAL A 114 -24.65 -15.89 24.30
N LYS A 115 -24.00 -16.71 25.14
CA LYS A 115 -24.05 -18.18 25.04
C LYS A 115 -25.46 -18.74 25.24
N ALA A 116 -26.25 -18.11 26.10
CA ALA A 116 -27.63 -18.53 26.38
C ALA A 116 -28.58 -18.19 25.23
N GLU A 117 -28.49 -17.00 24.65
CA GLU A 117 -29.47 -16.50 23.69
C GLU A 117 -29.08 -16.69 22.21
N ILE A 118 -27.79 -16.87 21.90
CA ILE A 118 -27.33 -17.16 20.55
C ILE A 118 -27.27 -18.66 20.35
N LYS A 119 -28.19 -19.17 19.53
CA LYS A 119 -28.31 -20.58 19.16
C LYS A 119 -28.17 -20.74 17.64
N GLY A 120 -27.80 -21.95 17.22
CA GLY A 120 -27.68 -22.36 15.83
C GLY A 120 -28.50 -23.60 15.54
N SER A 121 -28.45 -24.07 14.28
CA SER A 121 -29.11 -25.30 13.84
C SER A 121 -28.56 -26.55 14.53
N ASP A 122 -27.30 -26.50 14.93
CA ASP A 122 -26.54 -27.57 15.57
C ASP A 122 -25.47 -26.96 16.51
N PRO A 123 -24.78 -27.78 17.33
CA PRO A 123 -23.78 -27.28 18.27
C PRO A 123 -22.63 -26.49 17.63
N THR A 124 -22.18 -26.88 16.43
CA THR A 124 -21.10 -26.22 15.71
C THR A 124 -21.55 -24.88 15.16
N ASP A 125 -22.75 -24.82 14.58
CA ASP A 125 -23.38 -23.58 14.12
C ASP A 125 -23.65 -22.61 15.28
N ALA A 126 -24.14 -23.11 16.42
CA ALA A 126 -24.35 -22.32 17.62
C ALA A 126 -23.03 -21.72 18.14
N LEU A 127 -21.97 -22.53 18.18
CA LEU A 127 -20.64 -22.11 18.60
C LEU A 127 -20.08 -21.03 17.66
N ALA A 128 -20.21 -21.23 16.34
CA ALA A 128 -19.71 -20.30 15.34
C ALA A 128 -20.42 -18.93 15.42
N ARG A 129 -21.75 -18.94 15.59
CA ARG A 129 -22.54 -17.71 15.82
C ARG A 129 -22.13 -16.98 17.09
N GLN A 130 -21.86 -17.70 18.18
CA GLN A 130 -21.42 -17.11 19.45
C GLN A 130 -20.03 -16.47 19.34
N VAL A 131 -19.08 -17.17 18.71
CA VAL A 131 -17.72 -16.62 18.45
C VAL A 131 -17.82 -15.35 17.61
N ALA A 132 -18.63 -15.37 16.54
CA ALA A 132 -18.84 -14.21 15.69
C ALA A 132 -19.40 -12.99 16.46
N VAL A 133 -20.35 -13.21 17.37
CA VAL A 133 -20.91 -12.15 18.23
C VAL A 133 -19.83 -11.57 19.15
N PHE A 134 -18.99 -12.40 19.77
CA PHE A 134 -17.90 -11.92 20.62
C PHE A 134 -16.85 -11.12 19.84
N THR A 135 -16.44 -11.57 18.65
CA THR A 135 -15.53 -10.81 17.78
C THR A 135 -16.14 -9.45 17.40
N TYR A 136 -17.44 -9.42 17.10
CA TYR A 136 -18.12 -8.19 16.76
C TYR A 136 -18.22 -7.22 17.96
N LEU A 137 -18.52 -7.73 19.16
CA LEU A 137 -18.61 -6.91 20.37
C LEU A 137 -17.28 -6.22 20.73
N VAL A 138 -16.14 -6.84 20.41
CA VAL A 138 -14.83 -6.18 20.51
C VAL A 138 -14.74 -5.01 19.51
N SER A 139 -15.10 -5.24 18.25
CA SER A 139 -15.12 -4.21 17.21
C SER A 139 -16.10 -3.07 17.52
N TYR A 140 -17.20 -3.38 18.20
CA TYR A 140 -18.21 -2.42 18.64
C TYR A 140 -17.63 -1.42 19.64
N ILE A 141 -16.87 -1.90 20.62
CA ILE A 141 -16.15 -1.08 21.60
C ILE A 141 -15.06 -0.25 20.92
N ASP A 142 -14.29 -0.85 20.00
CA ASP A 142 -13.23 -0.15 19.25
C ASP A 142 -13.78 1.06 18.49
N ARG A 143 -14.93 0.93 17.83
CA ARG A 143 -15.55 2.04 17.07
C ARG A 143 -15.99 3.20 17.95
N ILE A 144 -16.56 2.91 19.12
CA ILE A 144 -16.92 3.96 20.09
C ILE A 144 -15.66 4.67 20.59
N LYS A 145 -14.61 3.91 20.88
CA LYS A 145 -13.32 4.43 21.31
C LYS A 145 -12.69 5.31 20.23
N TYR A 146 -12.67 4.88 18.97
CA TYR A 146 -12.05 5.63 17.87
C TYR A 146 -12.72 6.96 17.60
N ASN A 147 -14.04 7.07 17.80
CA ASN A 147 -14.71 8.37 17.75
C ASN A 147 -14.25 9.32 18.87
N ARG A 148 -13.84 8.81 20.03
CA ARG A 148 -13.22 9.65 21.07
C ARG A 148 -11.79 10.01 20.74
N THR A 149 -10.99 9.02 20.33
CA THR A 149 -9.55 9.17 20.08
C THR A 149 -8.98 7.92 19.40
N VAL A 150 -8.18 8.12 18.36
CA VAL A 150 -7.53 7.02 17.63
C VAL A 150 -6.45 6.32 18.48
N ASP A 151 -5.74 7.07 19.33
CA ASP A 151 -4.59 6.56 20.13
C ASP A 151 -4.81 6.54 21.64
N GLY A 152 -5.89 7.13 22.15
CA GLY A 152 -6.12 7.19 23.60
C GLY A 152 -6.50 5.85 24.23
N PRO A 153 -6.51 5.76 25.57
CA PRO A 153 -6.79 4.51 26.27
C PRO A 153 -8.28 4.11 26.22
N PHE A 154 -8.53 2.81 26.27
CA PHE A 154 -9.84 2.25 26.60
C PHE A 154 -10.21 2.59 28.05
N SER A 155 -11.50 2.82 28.33
CA SER A 155 -11.99 2.94 29.69
C SER A 155 -11.82 1.61 30.45
N PRO A 156 -11.82 1.63 31.80
CA PRO A 156 -11.77 0.39 32.58
C PRO A 156 -12.90 -0.60 32.23
N GLY A 157 -14.11 -0.09 31.98
CA GLY A 157 -15.25 -0.90 31.54
C GLY A 157 -15.02 -1.52 30.16
N GLU A 158 -14.47 -0.74 29.23
CA GLU A 158 -14.16 -1.21 27.87
C GLU A 158 -13.10 -2.31 27.89
N GLN A 159 -12.01 -2.11 28.64
CA GLN A 159 -10.95 -3.11 28.80
C GLN A 159 -11.49 -4.41 29.41
N LYS A 160 -12.34 -4.30 30.44
CA LYS A 160 -12.96 -5.45 31.09
C LYS A 160 -13.82 -6.25 30.10
N MET A 161 -14.71 -5.59 29.37
CA MET A 161 -15.62 -6.25 28.44
C MET A 161 -14.88 -6.82 27.22
N MET A 162 -13.95 -6.07 26.63
CA MET A 162 -13.10 -6.58 25.53
C MET A 162 -12.29 -7.79 25.95
N GLY A 163 -11.69 -7.76 27.15
CA GLY A 163 -10.96 -8.90 27.70
C GLY A 163 -11.84 -10.13 27.84
N ALA A 164 -13.06 -9.98 28.38
CA ALA A 164 -14.01 -11.07 28.53
C ALA A 164 -14.44 -11.66 27.17
N TYR A 165 -14.76 -10.82 26.18
CA TYR A 165 -15.16 -11.30 24.85
C TYR A 165 -14.04 -11.95 24.07
N ARG A 166 -12.83 -11.36 24.07
CA ARG A 166 -11.65 -11.96 23.42
C ARG A 166 -11.32 -13.31 24.03
N LEU A 167 -11.34 -13.40 25.36
CA LEU A 167 -11.08 -14.65 26.06
C LEU A 167 -12.13 -15.72 25.73
N ALA A 168 -13.42 -15.36 25.72
CA ALA A 168 -14.50 -16.28 25.39
C ALA A 168 -14.40 -16.79 23.95
N ALA A 169 -14.20 -15.90 22.97
CA ALA A 169 -13.99 -16.28 21.57
C ALA A 169 -12.78 -17.21 21.41
N TYR A 170 -11.64 -16.83 22.01
CA TYR A 170 -10.42 -17.62 21.94
C TYR A 170 -10.57 -19.01 22.54
N GLN A 171 -11.13 -19.13 23.75
CA GLN A 171 -11.34 -20.42 24.41
C GLN A 171 -12.25 -21.33 23.58
N MET A 172 -13.35 -20.78 23.03
CA MET A 172 -14.30 -21.54 22.22
C MET A 172 -13.68 -22.06 20.93
N SER A 173 -12.94 -21.22 20.20
CA SER A 173 -12.22 -21.65 18.98
C SER A 173 -11.12 -22.67 19.30
N GLN A 174 -10.38 -22.48 20.40
CA GLN A 174 -9.32 -23.42 20.80
C GLN A 174 -9.87 -24.78 21.24
N ASP A 175 -10.94 -24.80 22.02
CA ASP A 175 -11.53 -26.05 22.49
C ASP A 175 -12.17 -26.83 21.33
N PHE A 176 -12.74 -26.13 20.34
CA PHE A 176 -13.18 -26.73 19.09
C PHE A 176 -12.01 -27.33 18.31
N ALA A 177 -10.93 -26.56 18.08
CA ALA A 177 -9.76 -27.00 17.34
C ALA A 177 -9.02 -28.19 17.99
N LYS A 178 -9.05 -28.30 19.32
CA LYS A 178 -8.45 -29.43 20.05
C LYS A 178 -9.23 -30.74 19.93
N THR A 179 -10.55 -30.65 19.73
CA THR A 179 -11.45 -31.82 19.78
C THR A 179 -11.90 -32.30 18.40
N HIS A 180 -11.57 -31.56 17.34
CA HIS A 180 -11.99 -31.82 15.96
C HIS A 180 -10.78 -31.96 15.02
N ALA A 181 -10.98 -32.54 13.84
CA ALA A 181 -9.93 -32.65 12.85
C ALA A 181 -9.54 -31.26 12.29
N PRO A 182 -8.30 -31.05 11.79
CA PRO A 182 -7.87 -29.76 11.24
C PRO A 182 -8.77 -29.21 10.12
N ALA A 183 -9.34 -30.09 9.29
CA ALA A 183 -10.27 -29.69 8.24
C ALA A 183 -11.61 -29.16 8.79
N GLU A 184 -12.09 -29.73 9.89
CA GLU A 184 -13.31 -29.31 10.58
C GLU A 184 -13.08 -27.98 11.32
N ALA A 185 -11.92 -27.82 11.97
CA ALA A 185 -11.51 -26.54 12.57
C ALA A 185 -11.43 -25.42 11.53
N ALA A 186 -10.84 -25.68 10.35
CA ALA A 186 -10.79 -24.71 9.26
C ALA A 186 -12.19 -24.38 8.70
N ALA A 187 -13.11 -25.34 8.67
CA ALA A 187 -14.49 -25.12 8.27
C ALA A 187 -15.25 -24.26 9.30
N PHE A 188 -15.01 -24.50 10.59
CA PHE A 188 -15.54 -23.71 11.69
C PHE A 188 -15.07 -22.25 11.66
N GLU A 189 -13.77 -22.01 11.43
CA GLU A 189 -13.21 -20.66 11.32
C GLU A 189 -13.89 -19.87 10.18
N ARG A 190 -14.09 -20.53 9.04
CA ARG A 190 -14.82 -19.95 7.91
C ARG A 190 -16.27 -19.63 8.26
N LEU A 191 -16.92 -20.50 9.04
CA LEU A 191 -18.33 -20.39 9.39
C LEU A 191 -18.58 -19.21 10.34
N HIS A 192 -17.76 -19.03 11.39
CA HIS A 192 -17.94 -17.84 12.24
C HIS A 192 -17.56 -16.54 11.49
N GLY A 193 -16.54 -16.56 10.63
CA GLY A 193 -16.23 -15.41 9.76
C GLY A 193 -17.39 -15.01 8.84
N GLN A 194 -18.17 -15.98 8.34
CA GLN A 194 -19.40 -15.68 7.58
C GLN A 194 -20.46 -14.99 8.43
N TYR A 195 -20.61 -15.38 9.70
CA TYR A 195 -21.56 -14.74 10.63
C TYR A 195 -21.11 -13.34 11.04
N GLU A 196 -19.81 -13.09 11.18
CA GLU A 196 -19.27 -11.75 11.47
C GLU A 196 -19.63 -10.73 10.38
N MET A 197 -19.73 -11.20 9.13
CA MET A 197 -20.05 -10.37 7.96
C MET A 197 -21.54 -10.37 7.58
N ASN A 198 -22.38 -11.14 8.28
CA ASN A 198 -23.80 -11.26 7.96
C ASN A 198 -24.62 -10.12 8.59
N GLY A 199 -24.99 -9.12 7.78
CA GLY A 199 -25.74 -7.94 8.24
C GLY A 199 -27.13 -8.24 8.81
N VAL A 200 -27.80 -9.31 8.36
CA VAL A 200 -29.12 -9.73 8.89
C VAL A 200 -28.95 -10.34 10.28
N PHE A 201 -27.97 -11.24 10.41
CA PHE A 201 -27.62 -11.83 11.71
C PHE A 201 -27.19 -10.74 12.70
N TYR A 202 -26.34 -9.81 12.27
CA TYR A 202 -25.95 -8.66 13.08
C TYR A 202 -27.15 -7.89 13.62
N LYS A 203 -28.04 -7.44 12.73
CA LYS A 203 -29.21 -6.65 13.10
C LYS A 203 -30.11 -7.38 14.08
N ASP A 204 -30.31 -8.68 13.90
CA ASP A 204 -31.13 -9.50 14.79
C ASP A 204 -30.55 -9.55 16.21
N TRP A 205 -29.30 -10.01 16.37
CA TRP A 205 -28.74 -10.16 17.71
C TRP A 205 -28.45 -8.82 18.37
N SER A 206 -28.00 -7.80 17.62
CA SER A 206 -27.66 -6.50 18.18
C SER A 206 -28.88 -5.80 18.76
N THR A 207 -30.05 -5.93 18.12
CA THR A 207 -31.31 -5.34 18.59
C THR A 207 -31.82 -6.03 19.86
N ARG A 208 -31.54 -7.34 20.02
CA ARG A 208 -31.97 -8.12 21.19
C ARG A 208 -31.03 -8.01 22.39
N LEU A 209 -29.72 -7.96 22.13
CA LEU A 209 -28.69 -8.12 23.16
C LEU A 209 -28.03 -6.82 23.62
N ILE A 210 -27.94 -5.79 22.77
CA ILE A 210 -27.30 -4.53 23.13
C ILE A 210 -28.29 -3.64 23.88
N GLY A 211 -27.90 -3.18 25.07
CA GLY A 211 -28.72 -2.26 25.86
C GLY A 211 -28.79 -0.85 25.26
N PRO A 212 -29.81 -0.07 25.65
CA PRO A 212 -30.09 1.25 25.07
C PRO A 212 -28.93 2.25 25.25
N GLN A 213 -28.17 2.20 26.35
CA GLN A 213 -27.05 3.12 26.55
C GLN A 213 -25.89 2.81 25.60
N SER A 214 -25.55 1.53 25.42
CA SER A 214 -24.58 1.06 24.44
C SER A 214 -24.97 1.46 23.02
N ALA A 215 -26.23 1.21 22.64
CA ALA A 215 -26.76 1.59 21.33
C ALA A 215 -26.69 3.09 21.07
N ALA A 216 -27.01 3.91 22.08
CA ALA A 216 -26.92 5.37 21.98
C ALA A 216 -25.46 5.85 21.85
N ALA A 217 -24.53 5.28 22.63
CA ALA A 217 -23.10 5.61 22.55
C ALA A 217 -22.53 5.28 21.16
N TYR A 218 -22.88 4.12 20.63
CA TYR A 218 -22.44 3.69 19.30
C TYR A 218 -23.02 4.57 18.18
N LYS A 219 -24.32 4.89 18.23
CA LYS A 219 -24.94 5.80 17.26
C LYS A 219 -24.35 7.21 17.33
N GLY A 220 -24.05 7.69 18.54
CA GLY A 220 -23.35 8.96 18.74
C GLY A 220 -21.94 8.95 18.15
N ALA A 221 -21.24 7.82 18.27
CA ALA A 221 -19.92 7.64 17.67
C ALA A 221 -19.96 7.63 16.13
N GLU A 222 -20.94 6.97 15.52
CA GLU A 222 -21.12 6.99 14.07
C GLU A 222 -21.46 8.39 13.55
N ALA A 223 -22.33 9.13 14.25
CA ALA A 223 -22.68 10.50 13.89
C ALA A 223 -21.48 11.46 14.02
N GLY A 224 -20.67 11.30 15.07
CA GLY A 224 -19.44 12.10 15.28
C GLY A 224 -18.40 11.87 14.19
N LEU A 225 -18.13 10.61 13.85
CA LEU A 225 -17.21 10.24 12.78
C LEU A 225 -17.70 10.76 11.42
N ALA A 226 -18.99 10.61 11.10
CA ALA A 226 -19.57 11.13 9.87
C ALA A 226 -19.44 12.65 9.76
N ALA A 227 -19.70 13.38 10.85
CA ALA A 227 -19.56 14.84 10.88
C ALA A 227 -18.09 15.28 10.73
N SER A 228 -17.15 14.59 11.37
CA SER A 228 -15.72 14.88 11.21
C SER A 228 -15.21 14.59 9.80
N GLY A 229 -15.68 13.50 9.18
CA GLY A 229 -15.33 13.14 7.80
C GLY A 229 -15.89 14.16 6.81
N GLN A 230 -17.13 14.61 7.01
CA GLN A 230 -17.73 15.65 6.18
C GLN A 230 -16.99 16.98 6.31
N LYS A 231 -16.60 17.38 7.53
CA LYS A 231 -15.81 18.60 7.75
C LYS A 231 -14.43 18.52 7.10
N HIS A 232 -13.76 17.38 7.16
CA HIS A 232 -12.48 17.15 6.49
C HIS A 232 -12.64 17.26 4.97
N TYR A 233 -13.66 16.61 4.41
CA TYR A 233 -13.98 16.69 2.98
C TYR A 233 -14.29 18.12 2.54
N GLU A 234 -15.07 18.87 3.32
CA GLU A 234 -15.38 20.29 3.06
C GLU A 234 -14.12 21.18 3.15
N GLN A 235 -13.20 20.90 4.09
CA GLN A 235 -11.91 21.58 4.20
C GLN A 235 -11.00 21.28 3.01
N GLU A 236 -10.83 20.00 2.64
CA GLU A 236 -10.08 19.61 1.45
C GLU A 236 -10.66 20.22 0.17
N MET A 237 -11.98 20.27 0.03
CA MET A 237 -12.64 20.92 -1.11
C MET A 237 -12.44 22.45 -1.11
N ALA A 238 -12.40 23.08 0.06
CA ALA A 238 -12.14 24.52 0.17
C ALA A 238 -10.67 24.86 -0.13
N ASP A 239 -9.74 24.02 0.33
CA ASP A 239 -8.31 24.16 0.06
C ASP A 239 -8.02 23.86 -1.43
N TYR A 240 -8.62 22.82 -2.01
CA TYR A 240 -8.58 22.55 -3.44
C TYR A 240 -9.11 23.73 -4.28
N LYS A 241 -10.21 24.37 -3.87
CA LYS A 241 -10.72 25.57 -4.54
C LYS A 241 -9.77 26.76 -4.42
N ARG A 242 -9.12 26.94 -3.25
CA ARG A 242 -8.13 28.01 -3.03
C ARG A 242 -6.88 27.79 -3.88
N ASP A 243 -6.39 26.56 -3.94
CA ASP A 243 -5.22 26.18 -4.72
C ASP A 243 -5.50 26.23 -6.23
N SER A 244 -6.69 25.81 -6.65
CA SER A 244 -7.17 25.97 -8.03
C SER A 244 -7.27 27.44 -8.44
N ALA A 245 -7.78 28.33 -7.56
CA ALA A 245 -7.84 29.76 -7.85
C ALA A 245 -6.44 30.42 -7.88
N ALA A 246 -5.52 29.98 -7.03
CA ALA A 246 -4.12 30.41 -7.03
C ALA A 246 -3.37 29.91 -8.29
N GLN A 247 -3.64 28.68 -8.72
CA GLN A 247 -3.13 28.12 -9.98
C GLN A 247 -3.70 28.86 -11.20
N GLN A 248 -4.99 29.19 -11.23
CA GLN A 248 -5.57 29.99 -12.31
C GLN A 248 -5.02 31.42 -12.37
N ALA A 249 -4.63 32.00 -11.23
CA ALA A 249 -3.95 33.29 -11.17
C ALA A 249 -2.48 33.22 -11.62
N ALA A 250 -1.78 32.13 -11.27
CA ALA A 250 -0.41 31.85 -11.73
C ALA A 250 -0.37 31.50 -13.24
N ASP A 251 -1.33 30.72 -13.74
CA ASP A 251 -1.47 30.38 -15.15
C ASP A 251 -1.75 31.62 -16.00
N LYS A 252 -2.52 32.60 -15.51
CA LYS A 252 -2.69 33.88 -16.22
C LYS A 252 -1.41 34.71 -16.34
N GLN A 253 -0.41 34.48 -15.48
CA GLN A 253 0.90 35.13 -15.57
C GLN A 253 1.91 34.33 -16.40
N ILE A 254 1.72 33.01 -16.56
CA ILE A 254 2.62 32.12 -17.32
C ILE A 254 2.18 31.96 -18.79
N PHE A 255 0.87 31.91 -19.10
CA PHE A 255 0.35 31.57 -20.43
C PHE A 255 0.05 32.78 -21.35
N GLY A 256 0.67 33.93 -21.08
CA GLY A 256 0.53 35.13 -21.91
C GLY A 256 1.24 35.06 -23.28
N THR A 257 2.06 34.04 -23.56
CA THR A 257 2.76 33.90 -24.84
C THR A 257 2.88 32.44 -25.26
N GLN A 258 2.47 32.14 -26.50
CA GLN A 258 2.65 30.86 -27.17
C GLN A 258 4.11 30.37 -27.10
N GLY A 259 4.37 29.37 -26.26
CA GLY A 259 5.66 28.67 -26.18
C GLY A 259 5.62 27.63 -25.06
N LEU A 260 5.87 26.36 -25.39
CA LEU A 260 6.02 25.30 -24.38
C LEU A 260 7.24 25.63 -23.50
N SER A 261 7.04 25.72 -22.18
CA SER A 261 8.12 26.02 -21.23
C SER A 261 9.23 24.97 -21.29
N ASN A 262 10.49 25.42 -21.25
CA ASN A 262 11.69 24.57 -21.30
C ASN A 262 12.30 24.31 -19.92
N ASP A 263 11.56 24.55 -18.84
CA ASP A 263 12.02 24.19 -17.51
C ASP A 263 12.16 22.65 -17.36
N PRO A 264 13.11 22.17 -16.54
CA PRO A 264 13.38 20.74 -16.39
C PRO A 264 12.16 19.91 -15.99
N THR A 265 11.27 20.48 -15.17
CA THR A 265 10.03 19.84 -14.71
C THR A 265 9.02 19.67 -15.85
N ALA A 266 8.83 20.69 -16.68
CA ALA A 266 7.99 20.63 -17.88
C ALA A 266 8.58 19.68 -18.93
N VAL A 267 9.91 19.63 -19.09
CA VAL A 267 10.57 18.65 -19.98
C VAL A 267 10.35 17.22 -19.49
N ALA A 268 10.55 16.93 -18.20
CA ALA A 268 10.34 15.60 -17.63
C ALA A 268 8.87 15.17 -17.70
N THR A 269 7.95 16.11 -17.46
CA THR A 269 6.51 15.86 -17.57
C THR A 269 6.10 15.57 -19.01
N ARG A 270 6.57 16.38 -19.98
CA ARG A 270 6.36 16.13 -21.43
C ARG A 270 6.88 14.75 -21.82
N ARG A 271 8.12 14.43 -21.48
CA ARG A 271 8.72 13.12 -21.80
C ARG A 271 7.94 11.95 -21.18
N CYS A 272 7.47 12.10 -19.94
CA CYS A 272 6.66 11.07 -19.28
C CYS A 272 5.31 10.86 -20.02
N LEU A 273 4.66 11.95 -20.46
CA LEU A 273 3.43 11.91 -21.24
C LEU A 273 3.65 11.26 -22.63
N GLU A 274 4.74 11.63 -23.29
CA GLU A 274 5.16 11.09 -24.58
C GLU A 274 5.47 9.59 -24.49
N LEU A 275 6.03 9.11 -23.37
CA LEU A 275 6.31 7.70 -23.09
C LEU A 275 5.09 6.82 -22.75
N GLY A 276 3.86 7.36 -22.72
CA GLY A 276 2.68 6.58 -22.34
C GLY A 276 2.08 6.91 -20.97
N GLY A 277 2.70 7.81 -20.20
CA GLY A 277 2.23 8.18 -18.86
C GLY A 277 0.97 9.05 -18.88
N SER A 278 0.17 8.98 -17.81
CA SER A 278 -0.99 9.86 -17.61
C SER A 278 -0.56 11.22 -17.03
N SER A 279 -1.33 12.29 -17.29
CA SER A 279 -1.05 13.64 -16.77
C SER A 279 -0.85 13.64 -15.25
N ALA A 280 -1.77 13.04 -14.49
CA ALA A 280 -1.65 12.91 -13.03
C ALA A 280 -0.41 12.10 -12.60
N GLY A 281 -0.07 11.01 -13.30
CA GLY A 281 1.11 10.19 -13.00
C GLY A 281 2.44 10.86 -13.34
N CYS A 282 2.44 11.74 -14.35
CA CYS A 282 3.61 12.46 -14.82
C CYS A 282 3.84 13.77 -14.05
N VAL A 283 2.78 14.51 -13.73
CA VAL A 283 2.82 15.73 -12.90
C VAL A 283 3.23 15.39 -11.47
N GLY A 284 2.75 14.27 -10.90
CA GLY A 284 3.20 13.81 -9.58
C GLY A 284 4.69 13.48 -9.52
N LYS A 285 5.28 12.98 -10.62
CA LYS A 285 6.72 12.73 -10.72
C LYS A 285 7.53 13.98 -11.07
N GLY A 286 7.01 14.86 -11.91
CA GLY A 286 7.59 16.17 -12.21
C GLY A 286 7.63 17.08 -10.99
N PHE A 287 6.57 17.09 -10.18
CA PHE A 287 6.51 17.81 -8.91
C PHE A 287 7.51 17.22 -7.90
N MET A 288 7.63 15.89 -7.80
CA MET A 288 8.63 15.27 -6.93
C MET A 288 10.07 15.55 -7.40
N SER A 289 10.31 15.62 -8.71
CA SER A 289 11.59 15.99 -9.31
C SER A 289 11.94 17.45 -9.05
N GLY A 290 11.00 18.38 -9.27
CA GLY A 290 11.17 19.80 -8.97
C GLY A 290 11.28 20.09 -7.47
N PHE A 291 10.58 19.33 -6.64
CA PHE A 291 10.73 19.38 -5.18
C PHE A 291 12.12 18.89 -4.75
N LYS A 292 12.64 17.81 -5.34
CA LYS A 292 14.01 17.29 -5.11
C LYS A 292 15.11 18.27 -5.53
N ASP A 293 14.95 18.94 -6.67
CA ASP A 293 15.87 20.00 -7.11
C ASP A 293 15.79 21.24 -6.18
N LEU A 294 14.61 21.58 -5.67
CA LEU A 294 14.41 22.70 -4.74
C LEU A 294 15.03 22.47 -3.34
N ILE A 295 15.15 21.21 -2.90
CA ILE A 295 15.86 20.83 -1.67
C ILE A 295 17.33 20.45 -1.89
N GLY A 296 17.89 20.69 -3.09
CA GLY A 296 19.32 20.56 -3.37
C GLY A 296 19.84 19.13 -3.59
N PHE A 297 18.96 18.16 -3.85
CA PHE A 297 19.38 16.83 -4.28
C PHE A 297 19.64 16.85 -5.79
N THR A 298 20.88 17.12 -6.20
CA THR A 298 21.27 16.99 -7.61
C THR A 298 21.24 15.51 -8.03
N PRO A 299 21.10 15.19 -9.33
CA PRO A 299 21.20 13.81 -9.82
C PRO A 299 22.53 13.12 -9.47
N GLU A 300 23.58 13.87 -9.12
CA GLU A 300 24.83 13.30 -8.58
C GLU A 300 24.67 12.74 -7.14
N ALA A 301 23.76 13.31 -6.34
CA ALA A 301 23.49 12.86 -4.97
C ALA A 301 22.61 11.58 -4.93
N GLU A 302 21.81 11.32 -5.97
CA GLU A 302 21.06 10.05 -6.10
C GLU A 302 21.98 8.87 -6.44
N GLU A 303 23.06 9.10 -7.19
CA GLU A 303 24.08 8.08 -7.52
C GLU A 303 24.91 7.68 -6.28
N GLU A 304 25.06 8.61 -5.32
CA GLU A 304 25.75 8.38 -4.04
C GLU A 304 24.85 7.70 -2.99
N LEU A 305 23.53 7.92 -3.02
CA LEU A 305 22.57 7.30 -2.09
C LEU A 305 22.03 5.93 -2.54
N THR A 306 21.98 5.66 -3.85
CA THR A 306 21.48 4.38 -4.41
C THR A 306 22.59 3.47 -4.94
N GLY A 307 23.84 3.94 -4.92
CA GLY A 307 24.98 3.29 -5.54
C GLY A 307 24.91 3.34 -7.07
N PRO A 308 26.03 3.12 -7.76
CA PRO A 308 26.06 3.07 -9.23
C PRO A 308 25.08 2.01 -9.73
N GLY A 309 24.10 2.41 -10.54
CA GLY A 309 23.10 1.49 -11.11
C GLY A 309 23.77 0.31 -11.82
N LYS A 310 23.28 -0.91 -11.59
CA LYS A 310 23.85 -2.09 -12.26
C LYS A 310 23.41 -2.11 -13.73
N ALA A 311 24.32 -2.42 -14.65
CA ALA A 311 24.00 -2.71 -16.04
C ALA A 311 24.27 -4.20 -16.31
N GLY A 312 23.28 -4.89 -16.85
CA GLY A 312 23.42 -6.24 -17.37
C GLY A 312 22.15 -7.04 -17.22
N VAL A 313 22.30 -8.36 -17.27
CA VAL A 313 21.23 -9.31 -16.96
C VAL A 313 21.15 -9.49 -15.45
N VAL A 314 19.95 -9.31 -14.91
CA VAL A 314 19.58 -9.58 -13.53
C VAL A 314 18.55 -10.70 -13.51
N LEU A 315 18.39 -11.32 -12.34
CA LEU A 315 17.33 -12.28 -12.10
C LEU A 315 16.22 -11.57 -11.31
N SER A 316 14.97 -11.87 -11.63
CA SER A 316 13.84 -11.36 -10.87
C SER A 316 12.87 -12.47 -10.48
N GLY A 317 12.15 -12.23 -9.38
CA GLY A 317 11.05 -13.07 -8.91
C GLY A 317 11.42 -13.99 -7.75
N LEU A 318 10.40 -14.66 -7.22
CA LEU A 318 10.49 -15.49 -6.01
C LEU A 318 10.57 -16.99 -6.36
N TYR A 319 11.74 -17.58 -6.19
CA TYR A 319 12.02 -18.99 -6.45
C TYR A 319 11.81 -19.80 -5.18
N LYS A 320 11.03 -20.89 -5.26
CA LYS A 320 10.66 -21.69 -4.10
C LYS A 320 11.22 -23.11 -4.22
N ASN A 321 11.76 -23.63 -3.12
CA ASN A 321 12.08 -25.05 -3.03
C ASN A 321 10.76 -25.82 -2.81
N PRO A 322 10.35 -26.76 -3.68
CA PRO A 322 9.12 -27.51 -3.46
C PRO A 322 9.23 -28.48 -2.28
N ALA A 323 10.44 -28.83 -1.84
CA ALA A 323 10.68 -29.78 -0.75
C ALA A 323 10.82 -29.13 0.63
N THR A 324 10.99 -27.80 0.71
CA THR A 324 11.26 -27.08 1.98
C THR A 324 10.67 -25.67 1.98
N VAL A 325 10.58 -25.01 3.13
CA VAL A 325 10.10 -23.61 3.23
C VAL A 325 11.08 -22.56 2.69
N THR A 326 12.28 -22.96 2.27
CA THR A 326 13.32 -22.04 1.77
C THR A 326 12.91 -21.37 0.46
N THR A 327 13.06 -20.05 0.41
CA THR A 327 12.74 -19.19 -0.73
C THR A 327 13.92 -18.29 -1.09
N LEU A 328 14.09 -17.99 -2.38
CA LEU A 328 15.03 -16.98 -2.88
C LEU A 328 14.27 -15.93 -3.69
N GLY A 329 14.21 -14.70 -3.17
CA GLY A 329 13.59 -13.56 -3.86
C GLY A 329 14.65 -12.71 -4.55
N PHE A 330 14.71 -12.74 -5.88
CA PHE A 330 15.67 -11.94 -6.63
C PHE A 330 15.08 -10.59 -7.05
N GLY A 331 15.85 -9.53 -6.83
CA GLY A 331 15.60 -8.19 -7.33
C GLY A 331 16.79 -7.65 -8.13
N GLU A 332 16.70 -6.38 -8.54
CA GLU A 332 17.74 -5.72 -9.34
C GLU A 332 19.04 -5.51 -8.55
N SER A 333 18.96 -5.26 -7.24
CA SER A 333 20.11 -4.94 -6.38
C SER A 333 20.65 -6.13 -5.57
N GLY A 334 19.82 -7.13 -5.26
CA GLY A 334 20.20 -8.25 -4.40
C GLY A 334 19.20 -9.41 -4.40
N VAL A 335 19.48 -10.42 -3.59
CA VAL A 335 18.63 -11.59 -3.37
C VAL A 335 18.31 -11.74 -1.89
N THR A 336 17.03 -11.88 -1.58
CA THR A 336 16.56 -12.17 -0.22
C THR A 336 16.47 -13.68 -0.03
N ILE A 337 17.07 -14.19 1.05
CA ILE A 337 17.01 -15.61 1.41
C ILE A 337 16.02 -15.77 2.57
N GLY A 338 14.91 -16.48 2.33
CA GLY A 338 13.88 -16.73 3.33
C GLY A 338 13.76 -18.20 3.72
N GLY A 339 13.14 -18.47 4.88
CA GLY A 339 12.84 -19.83 5.33
C GLY A 339 14.07 -20.63 5.80
N CYS A 340 15.06 -19.93 6.35
CA CYS A 340 16.33 -20.48 6.83
C CYS A 340 16.36 -20.68 8.36
N GLY A 341 15.36 -21.38 8.90
CA GLY A 341 15.24 -21.63 10.34
C GLY A 341 14.77 -20.39 11.10
N LYS A 342 15.57 -19.91 12.06
CA LYS A 342 15.27 -18.69 12.85
C LYS A 342 15.87 -17.42 12.26
N LEU A 343 16.65 -17.54 11.18
CA LEU A 343 17.20 -16.37 10.51
C LEU A 343 16.07 -15.49 9.99
N VAL A 344 16.21 -14.20 10.23
CA VAL A 344 15.42 -13.16 9.59
C VAL A 344 15.91 -13.02 8.16
N ASP A 345 14.99 -12.76 7.25
CA ASP A 345 15.26 -12.51 5.86
C ASP A 345 16.26 -11.35 5.71
N ASP A 346 17.41 -11.64 5.11
CA ASP A 346 18.48 -10.67 4.84
C ASP A 346 18.75 -10.62 3.33
N SER A 347 19.25 -9.48 2.85
CA SER A 347 19.54 -9.27 1.43
C SER A 347 21.03 -9.50 1.16
N HIS A 348 21.31 -10.33 0.16
CA HIS A 348 22.64 -10.71 -0.25
C HIS A 348 22.95 -10.16 -1.64
N GLY A 349 24.22 -9.83 -1.89
CA GLY A 349 24.71 -9.59 -3.23
C GLY A 349 24.63 -10.86 -4.07
N TYR A 350 24.45 -10.71 -5.38
CA TYR A 350 24.60 -11.83 -6.30
C TYR A 350 25.15 -11.36 -7.65
N THR A 351 25.74 -12.30 -8.37
CA THR A 351 26.23 -12.14 -9.74
C THR A 351 25.70 -13.25 -10.64
N ILE A 352 25.62 -12.98 -11.93
CA ILE A 352 25.27 -13.98 -12.96
C ILE A 352 26.47 -14.19 -13.89
N ASP A 353 26.92 -15.43 -14.01
CA ASP A 353 27.96 -15.84 -14.94
C ASP A 353 27.37 -16.71 -16.05
N LYS A 354 27.47 -16.25 -17.29
CA LYS A 354 27.08 -17.05 -18.46
C LYS A 354 28.21 -18.01 -18.83
N ARG A 355 27.90 -19.30 -18.82
CA ARG A 355 28.76 -20.40 -19.27
C ARG A 355 28.18 -21.04 -20.55
N PRO A 356 29.00 -21.78 -21.32
CA PRO A 356 28.48 -22.60 -22.42
C PRO A 356 27.37 -23.51 -21.89
N SER A 357 26.18 -23.40 -22.47
CA SER A 357 24.96 -24.18 -22.14
C SER A 357 24.35 -24.00 -20.74
N SER A 358 24.87 -23.12 -19.88
CA SER A 358 24.31 -22.88 -18.53
C SER A 358 24.50 -21.44 -18.06
N ALA A 359 23.62 -20.95 -17.19
CA ALA A 359 23.86 -19.71 -16.45
C ALA A 359 24.04 -20.06 -14.98
N ARG A 360 25.12 -19.57 -14.37
CA ARG A 360 25.42 -19.75 -12.96
C ARG A 360 25.08 -18.46 -12.23
N VAL A 361 24.35 -18.56 -11.13
CA VAL A 361 24.08 -17.44 -10.23
C VAL A 361 24.87 -17.70 -8.95
N THR A 362 25.75 -16.78 -8.58
CA THR A 362 26.53 -16.88 -7.36
C THR A 362 26.01 -15.85 -6.38
N VAL A 363 25.51 -16.30 -5.24
CA VAL A 363 25.00 -15.46 -4.16
C VAL A 363 26.08 -15.35 -3.09
N ASP A 364 26.35 -14.12 -2.65
CA ASP A 364 27.32 -13.81 -1.63
C ASP A 364 26.84 -14.38 -0.29
N ASN A 365 27.58 -15.34 0.25
CA ASN A 365 27.28 -15.97 1.52
C ASN A 365 28.57 -16.40 2.20
N GLU A 366 28.56 -16.37 3.53
CA GLU A 366 29.66 -16.84 4.35
C GLU A 366 29.26 -18.12 5.10
N PRO A 367 30.20 -19.06 5.35
CA PRO A 367 31.59 -19.01 4.91
C PRO A 367 31.78 -19.31 3.42
N ASN A 368 30.78 -19.89 2.76
CA ASN A 368 30.87 -20.30 1.36
C ASN A 368 29.75 -19.64 0.53
N PRO A 369 30.06 -19.14 -0.68
CA PRO A 369 29.05 -18.58 -1.58
C PRO A 369 28.05 -19.65 -1.99
N ILE A 370 26.78 -19.26 -2.16
CA ILE A 370 25.74 -20.18 -2.63
C ILE A 370 25.76 -20.16 -4.16
N VAL A 371 26.02 -21.32 -4.75
CA VAL A 371 26.14 -21.47 -6.21
C VAL A 371 24.88 -22.12 -6.76
N LEU A 372 24.18 -21.41 -7.62
CA LEU A 372 22.97 -21.86 -8.28
C LEU A 372 23.23 -22.03 -9.77
N THR A 373 22.68 -23.09 -10.36
CA THR A 373 22.70 -23.31 -11.81
C THR A 373 21.29 -23.17 -12.35
N MET A 374 21.11 -22.29 -13.34
CA MET A 374 19.84 -22.10 -14.01
C MET A 374 19.58 -23.24 -14.98
N ARG A 375 18.40 -23.84 -14.84
CA ARG A 375 17.89 -24.93 -15.65
C ARG A 375 17.19 -24.38 -16.90
N PRO A 376 17.02 -25.18 -17.96
CA PRO A 376 16.30 -24.77 -19.17
C PRO A 376 14.84 -24.35 -18.93
N ASP A 377 14.22 -24.86 -17.86
CA ASP A 377 12.86 -24.49 -17.44
C ASP A 377 12.77 -23.15 -16.70
N GLY A 378 13.89 -22.42 -16.58
CA GLY A 378 14.00 -21.18 -15.81
C GLY A 378 14.15 -21.39 -14.31
N GLY A 379 14.05 -22.62 -13.81
CA GLY A 379 14.31 -22.93 -12.40
C GLY A 379 15.79 -22.86 -12.05
N LEU A 380 16.10 -22.90 -10.75
CA LEU A 380 17.48 -22.91 -10.25
C LEU A 380 17.79 -24.25 -9.56
N THR A 381 19.05 -24.65 -9.57
CA THR A 381 19.53 -25.82 -8.81
C THR A 381 20.69 -25.36 -7.94
N GLY A 382 20.51 -25.42 -6.63
CA GLY A 382 21.53 -25.07 -5.65
C GLY A 382 22.31 -26.26 -5.09
N PRO A 383 23.19 -26.00 -4.11
CA PRO A 383 24.13 -26.99 -3.57
C PRO A 383 23.50 -28.02 -2.62
N GLY A 384 22.21 -27.94 -2.32
CA GLY A 384 21.54 -28.72 -1.29
C GLY A 384 21.66 -28.06 0.08
N LEU A 385 22.14 -28.78 1.09
CA LEU A 385 22.29 -28.24 2.44
C LEU A 385 23.51 -27.31 2.53
N ILE A 386 23.29 -26.05 2.94
CA ILE A 386 24.34 -25.05 3.11
C ILE A 386 24.08 -24.18 4.35
N ASP A 387 25.15 -23.75 5.00
CA ASP A 387 25.07 -22.79 6.10
C ASP A 387 25.01 -21.38 5.55
N VAL A 388 24.01 -20.61 6.00
CA VAL A 388 23.76 -19.24 5.60
C VAL A 388 24.01 -18.33 6.80
N LYS A 389 24.79 -17.28 6.57
CA LYS A 389 25.02 -16.22 7.56
C LYS A 389 23.86 -15.22 7.48
N GLY A 390 23.24 -14.95 8.61
CA GLY A 390 22.15 -13.97 8.71
C GLY A 390 22.04 -13.38 10.11
N ARG A 391 20.85 -12.90 10.45
CA ARG A 391 20.55 -12.29 11.75
C ARG A 391 19.37 -12.97 12.42
N ILE A 392 19.37 -13.01 13.73
CA ILE A 392 18.21 -13.41 14.55
C ILE A 392 17.78 -12.25 15.44
N ILE A 393 16.48 -12.21 15.76
CA ILE A 393 15.96 -11.27 16.75
C ILE A 393 16.34 -11.79 18.14
N VAL A 394 17.14 -11.02 18.89
CA VAL A 394 17.56 -11.34 20.26
C VAL A 394 16.82 -10.52 21.32
N GLY A 395 16.11 -9.46 20.90
CA GLY A 395 15.41 -8.54 21.80
C GLY A 395 14.61 -7.48 21.05
N TYR A 396 14.08 -6.51 21.80
CA TYR A 396 13.44 -5.31 21.27
C TYR A 396 13.78 -4.13 22.17
N HIS A 397 14.12 -2.98 21.59
CA HIS A 397 14.22 -1.70 22.28
C HIS A 397 13.18 -0.71 21.76
N THR A 398 12.82 0.29 22.56
CA THR A 398 11.87 1.34 22.16
C THR A 398 12.64 2.56 21.69
N VAL A 399 12.38 3.02 20.47
CA VAL A 399 12.89 4.28 19.94
C VAL A 399 11.79 5.32 20.01
N THR A 400 12.06 6.45 20.66
CA THR A 400 11.14 7.60 20.70
C THR A 400 11.66 8.70 19.78
N SER A 401 10.94 8.99 18.71
CA SER A 401 11.21 10.12 17.83
C SER A 401 10.46 11.36 18.33
N THR A 402 11.12 12.50 18.42
CA THR A 402 10.52 13.79 18.81
C THR A 402 10.60 14.75 17.64
N LEU A 403 9.48 15.37 17.27
CA LEU A 403 9.48 16.42 16.24
C LEU A 403 10.26 17.64 16.76
N MET A 404 11.24 18.11 15.99
CA MET A 404 12.03 19.28 16.32
C MET A 404 11.63 20.43 15.38
N ILE A 405 11.30 21.59 15.93
CA ILE A 405 11.03 22.82 15.17
C ILE A 405 12.12 23.82 15.53
N ASN A 406 12.90 24.25 14.54
CA ASN A 406 14.05 25.17 14.72
C ASN A 406 15.10 24.67 15.73
N GLY A 407 15.35 23.37 15.80
CA GLY A 407 16.34 22.77 16.71
C GLY A 407 15.88 22.65 18.17
N VAL A 408 14.61 22.95 18.46
CA VAL A 408 13.98 22.78 19.79
C VAL A 408 12.84 21.75 19.67
N PRO A 409 12.60 20.89 20.68
CA PRO A 409 11.46 19.98 20.67
C PRO A 409 10.14 20.75 20.49
N ALA A 410 9.32 20.31 19.53
CA ALA A 410 8.03 20.91 19.26
C ALA A 410 7.13 20.78 20.50
N THR A 411 6.48 21.88 20.86
CA THR A 411 5.50 21.88 21.94
C THR A 411 4.15 21.32 21.44
N PRO A 412 3.28 20.78 22.32
CA PRO A 412 2.05 20.09 21.90
C PRO A 412 1.09 20.91 21.01
N ASP A 413 1.16 22.24 21.10
CA ASP A 413 0.39 23.20 20.30
C ASP A 413 0.95 23.42 18.88
N GLN A 414 2.16 22.95 18.61
CA GLN A 414 2.85 23.10 17.33
C GLN A 414 2.77 21.84 16.45
N CYS A 415 2.16 20.77 16.94
CA CYS A 415 2.02 19.50 16.23
C CYS A 415 0.54 19.21 15.96
N ASN A 416 0.19 18.86 14.72
CA ASN A 416 -1.10 18.22 14.40
C ASN A 416 -1.03 16.72 14.73
N GLY A 417 -0.89 16.38 16.02
CA GLY A 417 -0.70 15.00 16.51
C GLY A 417 0.32 14.92 17.66
N PRO A 418 0.66 13.71 18.17
CA PRO A 418 1.65 13.57 19.22
C PRO A 418 3.02 14.04 18.72
N CYS A 419 3.63 15.02 19.40
CA CYS A 419 4.97 15.50 19.08
C CYS A 419 6.08 14.45 19.33
N GLN A 420 5.73 13.30 19.92
CA GLN A 420 6.61 12.17 20.14
C GLN A 420 5.94 10.86 19.72
N THR A 421 6.63 10.06 18.91
CA THR A 421 6.20 8.70 18.53
C THR A 421 7.18 7.67 19.07
N SER A 422 6.68 6.61 19.70
CA SER A 422 7.51 5.52 20.23
C SER A 422 7.27 4.24 19.44
N THR A 423 8.33 3.68 18.88
CA THR A 423 8.28 2.47 18.06
C THR A 423 9.18 1.40 18.69
N ARG A 424 8.68 0.16 18.83
CA ARG A 424 9.53 -0.98 19.23
C ARG A 424 10.32 -1.46 18.02
N VAL A 425 11.64 -1.38 18.13
CA VAL A 425 12.59 -1.81 17.10
C VAL A 425 13.25 -3.10 17.59
N PRO A 426 13.25 -4.18 16.78
CA PRO A 426 13.94 -5.43 17.13
C PRO A 426 15.47 -5.24 17.21
N ASP A 427 16.07 -5.89 18.21
CA ASP A 427 17.51 -6.03 18.35
C ASP A 427 17.98 -7.28 17.61
N TYR A 428 18.97 -7.13 16.73
CA TYR A 428 19.50 -8.21 15.90
C TYR A 428 20.89 -8.65 16.37
N ALA A 429 21.14 -9.96 16.36
CA ALA A 429 22.48 -10.53 16.51
C ALA A 429 22.83 -11.44 15.33
N PRO A 430 24.12 -11.51 14.92
CA PRO A 430 24.54 -12.41 13.86
C PRO A 430 24.36 -13.88 14.27
N ALA A 431 23.91 -14.70 13.33
CA ALA A 431 23.74 -16.14 13.52
C ALA A 431 23.95 -16.91 12.21
N MET A 432 24.22 -18.20 12.34
CA MET A 432 24.27 -19.14 11.22
C MET A 432 23.02 -20.01 11.23
N GLY A 433 22.37 -20.14 10.07
CA GLY A 433 21.22 -21.00 9.86
C GLY A 433 21.51 -22.00 8.75
N ARG A 434 21.11 -23.25 8.95
CA ARG A 434 21.28 -24.29 7.92
C ARG A 434 20.06 -24.30 7.00
N CYS A 435 20.28 -24.10 5.70
CA CYS A 435 19.23 -24.00 4.70
C CYS A 435 19.33 -25.12 3.66
N SER A 436 18.18 -25.54 3.14
CA SER A 436 18.11 -26.51 2.05
C SER A 436 17.84 -25.81 0.73
N ILE A 437 18.90 -25.52 -0.01
CA ILE A 437 18.87 -24.85 -1.31
C ILE A 437 19.14 -25.90 -2.39
N GLY A 438 18.14 -26.75 -2.64
CA GLY A 438 18.19 -27.80 -3.67
C GLY A 438 17.63 -27.31 -5.01
N SER A 439 16.66 -28.03 -5.57
CA SER A 439 15.94 -27.58 -6.75
C SER A 439 14.93 -26.49 -6.38
N LEU A 440 15.06 -25.33 -7.00
CA LEU A 440 14.14 -24.22 -6.85
C LEU A 440 13.32 -24.09 -8.14
N ALA A 441 12.00 -24.07 -8.00
CA ALA A 441 11.10 -23.81 -9.11
C ALA A 441 10.94 -22.30 -9.29
N MET A 442 10.98 -21.86 -10.55
CA MET A 442 10.47 -20.54 -10.91
C MET A 442 8.99 -20.49 -10.52
N PRO A 443 8.46 -19.35 -10.01
CA PRO A 443 7.04 -19.24 -9.80
C PRO A 443 6.36 -19.53 -11.15
N PRO A 444 5.33 -20.39 -11.20
CA PRO A 444 4.69 -20.72 -12.46
C PRO A 444 4.28 -19.42 -13.14
N SER A 445 4.72 -19.23 -14.38
CA SER A 445 4.14 -18.20 -15.25
C SER A 445 2.62 -18.32 -15.10
N PRO A 446 1.87 -17.21 -14.90
CA PRO A 446 0.43 -17.28 -14.76
C PRO A 446 -0.13 -18.18 -15.86
N LYS A 447 -0.67 -19.33 -15.50
CA LYS A 447 -1.09 -20.35 -16.48
C LYS A 447 -2.15 -19.69 -17.36
N PRO A 448 -2.00 -19.65 -18.70
CA PRO A 448 -3.14 -19.34 -19.55
C PRO A 448 -4.24 -20.36 -19.22
N ALA A 449 -5.40 -19.89 -18.79
CA ALA A 449 -6.47 -20.79 -18.36
C ALA A 449 -6.83 -21.76 -19.49
N PRO A 450 -6.81 -23.09 -19.28
CA PRO A 450 -7.32 -24.04 -20.27
C PRO A 450 -8.84 -23.88 -20.38
N ALA A 451 -9.35 -23.87 -21.62
CA ALA A 451 -10.72 -23.48 -21.98
C ALA A 451 -11.86 -24.36 -21.41
N THR A 452 -11.58 -25.38 -20.59
CA THR A 452 -12.60 -26.35 -20.13
C THR A 452 -12.41 -26.92 -18.72
N ALA A 453 -11.50 -26.41 -17.88
CA ALA A 453 -11.35 -26.92 -16.52
C ALA A 453 -12.25 -26.15 -15.52
N GLN A 454 -13.25 -26.84 -14.94
CA GLN A 454 -13.93 -26.38 -13.73
C GLN A 454 -12.91 -26.25 -12.57
N PRO A 455 -12.93 -25.15 -11.80
CA PRO A 455 -11.95 -24.93 -10.74
C PRO A 455 -12.18 -25.86 -9.56
N ALA A 456 -11.17 -26.68 -9.27
CA ALA A 456 -10.99 -27.30 -7.98
C ALA A 456 -10.85 -26.22 -6.90
N LYS A 457 -11.58 -26.40 -5.80
CA LYS A 457 -11.51 -25.59 -4.59
C LYS A 457 -10.16 -25.80 -3.91
N ASP A 458 -9.71 -24.76 -3.20
CA ASP A 458 -8.60 -24.75 -2.24
C ASP A 458 -7.19 -24.53 -2.82
N SER A 459 -6.85 -23.25 -3.03
CA SER A 459 -5.50 -22.68 -2.85
C SER A 459 -5.56 -21.15 -3.02
N GLY A 460 -5.95 -20.40 -1.98
CA GLY A 460 -6.16 -18.95 -2.14
C GLY A 460 -6.05 -18.05 -0.90
N ILE A 461 -5.62 -18.57 0.26
CA ILE A 461 -5.49 -17.77 1.49
C ILE A 461 -4.08 -17.79 2.10
N THR A 462 -3.20 -18.69 1.64
CA THR A 462 -1.80 -18.75 2.10
C THR A 462 -0.83 -17.83 1.32
N SER A 463 -1.29 -17.13 0.27
CA SER A 463 -0.42 -16.24 -0.53
C SER A 463 -0.59 -14.75 -0.21
N LEU A 464 -1.65 -14.37 0.51
CA LEU A 464 -1.97 -12.96 0.80
C LEU A 464 -1.50 -12.53 2.21
N VAL A 465 -1.40 -13.47 3.15
CA VAL A 465 -0.81 -13.24 4.48
C VAL A 465 0.73 -13.10 4.39
N THR A 466 1.37 -13.80 3.44
CA THR A 466 2.83 -13.68 3.22
C THR A 466 3.21 -12.36 2.55
N GLY A 467 2.38 -11.85 1.63
CA GLY A 467 2.66 -10.60 0.91
C GLY A 467 2.59 -9.33 1.78
N LEU A 468 1.81 -9.33 2.85
CA LEU A 468 1.73 -8.19 3.78
C LEU A 468 2.80 -8.26 4.89
N ALA A 469 3.28 -9.47 5.22
CA ALA A 469 4.38 -9.67 6.18
C ALA A 469 5.77 -9.32 5.59
N ASP A 470 5.98 -9.56 4.29
CA ASP A 470 7.24 -9.20 3.59
C ASP A 470 7.36 -7.70 3.31
N MET A 471 6.24 -6.97 3.22
CA MET A 471 6.25 -5.52 2.99
C MET A 471 6.59 -4.70 4.26
N LEU A 472 6.51 -5.32 5.44
CA LEU A 472 6.79 -4.69 6.74
C LEU A 472 8.07 -5.22 7.41
N SER A 473 8.81 -6.12 6.76
CA SER A 473 10.13 -6.57 7.23
C SER A 473 11.22 -5.60 6.74
N PRO A 474 12.24 -5.29 7.56
CA PRO A 474 13.33 -4.39 7.17
C PRO A 474 14.29 -5.12 6.23
N GLY A 475 13.92 -5.17 4.95
CA GLY A 475 14.68 -5.82 3.89
C GLY A 475 13.93 -5.70 2.56
N GLY A 476 14.07 -4.56 1.89
CA GLY A 476 13.44 -4.33 0.58
C GLY A 476 13.88 -5.38 -0.44
N GLY A 477 12.93 -6.18 -0.94
CA GLY A 477 13.19 -7.24 -1.92
C GLY A 477 12.01 -7.45 -2.86
N ALA A 478 12.19 -7.02 -4.12
CA ALA A 478 11.42 -7.28 -5.33
C ALA A 478 9.93 -6.83 -5.41
N PRO A 479 9.55 -5.94 -6.35
CA PRO A 479 8.15 -5.65 -6.63
C PRO A 479 7.44 -6.89 -7.20
N ILE A 480 6.41 -7.35 -6.49
CA ILE A 480 5.50 -8.41 -6.93
C ILE A 480 4.70 -7.89 -8.13
N GLY A 481 5.03 -8.36 -9.33
CA GLY A 481 4.34 -8.00 -10.57
C GLY A 481 5.17 -8.24 -11.84
N GLY A 482 6.50 -8.30 -11.71
CA GLY A 482 7.35 -8.85 -12.75
C GLY A 482 7.21 -10.37 -12.78
N GLY A 483 6.88 -11.00 -13.90
CA GLY A 483 7.04 -12.45 -14.03
C GLY A 483 8.45 -12.86 -13.57
N GLY A 484 8.63 -14.07 -13.06
CA GLY A 484 9.97 -14.55 -12.73
C GLY A 484 10.86 -14.64 -13.97
N GLY A 485 12.18 -14.65 -13.77
CA GLY A 485 13.18 -15.00 -14.79
C GLY A 485 14.24 -13.92 -15.03
N LEU A 486 14.96 -14.06 -16.14
CA LEU A 486 16.03 -13.14 -16.55
C LEU A 486 15.45 -11.81 -17.03
N ARG A 487 16.03 -10.70 -16.58
CA ARG A 487 15.66 -9.34 -17.00
C ARG A 487 16.92 -8.56 -17.32
N MET A 488 16.79 -7.53 -18.14
CA MET A 488 17.84 -6.55 -18.35
C MET A 488 17.61 -5.35 -17.44
N THR A 489 18.70 -4.75 -16.99
CA THR A 489 18.68 -3.45 -16.32
C THR A 489 19.82 -2.57 -16.83
N GLY A 490 19.66 -1.27 -16.65
CA GLY A 490 20.62 -0.25 -17.02
C GLY A 490 20.33 0.44 -18.35
N LYS A 491 21.10 1.50 -18.60
CA LYS A 491 21.01 2.33 -19.80
C LYS A 491 22.14 2.01 -20.76
N TYR A 492 21.81 1.77 -22.01
CA TYR A 492 22.76 1.46 -23.08
C TYR A 492 22.60 2.45 -24.21
N SER A 493 23.69 2.92 -24.79
CA SER A 493 23.62 3.81 -25.95
C SER A 493 24.78 3.58 -26.90
N ASP A 494 24.53 3.83 -28.19
CA ASP A 494 25.55 3.91 -29.24
C ASP A 494 25.82 5.37 -29.67
N GLY A 495 25.21 6.33 -28.96
CA GLY A 495 25.25 7.77 -29.25
C GLY A 495 24.06 8.30 -30.06
N ARG A 496 23.29 7.44 -30.74
CA ARG A 496 22.09 7.84 -31.50
C ARG A 496 20.80 7.23 -30.98
N LEU A 497 20.85 5.94 -30.63
CA LEU A 497 19.76 5.23 -29.98
C LEU A 497 20.14 4.94 -28.52
N LEU A 498 19.22 5.23 -27.61
CA LEU A 498 19.32 4.90 -26.19
C LEU A 498 18.29 3.83 -25.83
N LEU A 499 18.74 2.84 -25.08
CA LEU A 499 17.94 1.76 -24.52
C LEU A 499 17.98 1.88 -22.99
N ASP A 500 16.83 2.14 -22.36
CA ASP A 500 16.71 2.21 -20.89
C ASP A 500 15.88 1.01 -20.42
N PHE A 501 16.54 -0.01 -19.88
CA PHE A 501 15.87 -1.23 -19.43
C PHE A 501 15.42 -1.11 -17.97
N SER A 502 14.15 -1.40 -17.71
CA SER A 502 13.59 -1.42 -16.35
C SER A 502 12.49 -2.48 -16.23
N GLY A 503 12.63 -3.43 -15.29
CA GLY A 503 11.64 -4.48 -15.09
C GLY A 503 11.33 -5.26 -16.38
N ASN A 504 10.07 -5.23 -16.84
CA ASN A 504 9.60 -5.98 -18.03
C ASN A 504 9.48 -5.12 -19.31
N SER A 505 9.91 -3.86 -19.28
CA SER A 505 9.84 -2.96 -20.43
C SER A 505 11.16 -2.23 -20.62
N LEU A 506 11.40 -1.76 -21.84
CA LEU A 506 12.50 -0.87 -22.14
C LEU A 506 11.96 0.39 -22.79
N ILE A 507 12.68 1.49 -22.63
CA ILE A 507 12.45 2.73 -23.37
C ILE A 507 13.47 2.79 -24.50
N LEU A 508 12.99 3.05 -25.72
CA LEU A 508 13.80 3.37 -26.89
C LEU A 508 13.76 4.88 -27.07
N ASP A 509 14.91 5.56 -27.07
CA ASP A 509 15.02 6.96 -27.51
C ASP A 509 15.86 7.04 -28.78
N CYS A 510 15.25 7.43 -29.90
CA CYS A 510 15.88 7.63 -31.20
C CYS A 510 15.64 9.08 -31.63
N GLY A 511 16.64 9.94 -31.44
CA GLY A 511 16.52 11.39 -31.62
C GLY A 511 15.39 11.99 -30.78
N GLN A 512 14.35 12.55 -31.41
CA GLN A 512 13.17 13.06 -30.70
C GLN A 512 12.11 11.99 -30.48
N ALA A 513 12.11 10.90 -31.26
CA ALA A 513 11.14 9.83 -31.11
C ALA A 513 11.51 8.93 -29.94
N HIS A 514 10.55 8.66 -29.06
CA HIS A 514 10.75 7.72 -27.98
C HIS A 514 9.48 6.95 -27.65
N VAL A 515 9.66 5.71 -27.19
CA VAL A 515 8.55 4.78 -26.94
C VAL A 515 8.96 3.73 -25.90
N ARG A 516 8.00 3.31 -25.09
CA ARG A 516 8.17 2.16 -24.18
C ARG A 516 7.69 0.88 -24.87
N GLN A 517 8.56 -0.14 -24.90
CA GLN A 517 8.27 -1.42 -25.52
C GLN A 517 8.48 -2.60 -24.56
N PRO A 518 7.72 -3.70 -24.72
CA PRO A 518 8.02 -4.93 -24.03
C PRO A 518 9.25 -5.61 -24.63
N TYR A 519 9.93 -6.41 -23.80
CA TYR A 519 11.06 -7.22 -24.23
C TYR A 519 11.11 -8.55 -23.45
N ALA A 520 11.89 -9.50 -23.96
CA ALA A 520 12.18 -10.76 -23.28
C ALA A 520 13.69 -11.05 -23.32
N VAL A 521 14.20 -11.78 -22.33
CA VAL A 521 15.60 -12.24 -22.28
C VAL A 521 15.62 -13.76 -22.40
N GLU A 522 16.33 -14.24 -23.40
CA GLU A 522 16.57 -15.66 -23.66
C GLU A 522 17.97 -16.06 -23.21
N ASN A 523 18.07 -17.20 -22.53
CA ASN A 523 19.33 -17.85 -22.18
C ASN A 523 19.83 -18.75 -23.32
N ALA A 524 20.31 -18.16 -24.41
CA ALA A 524 20.88 -18.90 -25.53
C ALA A 524 22.20 -19.62 -25.12
N PRO A 525 22.72 -20.60 -25.88
CA PRO A 525 23.86 -21.42 -25.43
C PRO A 525 25.12 -20.64 -25.01
N ASN A 526 25.46 -19.56 -25.72
CA ASN A 526 26.74 -18.84 -25.54
C ASN A 526 26.58 -17.38 -25.10
N THR A 527 25.37 -16.83 -25.12
CA THR A 527 25.09 -15.43 -24.78
C THR A 527 23.66 -15.31 -24.25
N PHE A 528 23.32 -14.15 -23.67
CA PHE A 528 21.93 -13.78 -23.46
C PHE A 528 21.43 -13.00 -24.68
N VAL A 529 20.27 -13.39 -25.20
CA VAL A 529 19.64 -12.72 -26.35
C VAL A 529 18.40 -11.97 -25.86
N ILE A 530 18.38 -10.67 -26.10
CA ILE A 530 17.29 -9.77 -25.74
C ILE A 530 16.41 -9.62 -26.99
N HIS A 531 15.15 -10.02 -26.88
CA HIS A 531 14.15 -9.86 -27.93
C HIS A 531 13.31 -8.61 -27.67
N VAL A 532 13.45 -7.60 -28.51
CA VAL A 532 12.73 -6.33 -28.38
C VAL A 532 11.54 -6.32 -29.34
N GLN A 533 10.34 -6.15 -28.79
CA GLN A 533 9.12 -6.04 -29.57
C GLN A 533 8.83 -4.57 -29.87
N ASN A 534 9.37 -4.05 -30.97
CA ASN A 534 9.13 -2.68 -31.39
C ASN A 534 8.13 -2.61 -32.55
N SER A 535 7.23 -1.62 -32.53
CA SER A 535 6.19 -1.46 -33.55
C SER A 535 6.75 -1.13 -34.94
N GLY A 536 7.92 -0.49 -35.01
CA GLY A 536 8.64 -0.28 -36.27
C GLY A 536 9.55 -1.43 -36.69
N GLY A 537 9.32 -2.63 -36.14
CA GLY A 537 10.02 -3.87 -36.48
C GLY A 537 10.73 -4.47 -35.25
N PRO A 538 10.47 -5.76 -34.92
CA PRO A 538 11.18 -6.42 -33.82
C PRO A 538 12.66 -6.59 -34.17
N PHE A 539 13.51 -6.52 -33.16
CA PHE A 539 14.95 -6.75 -33.31
C PHE A 539 15.50 -7.49 -32.10
N THR A 540 16.72 -8.03 -32.25
CA THR A 540 17.40 -8.78 -31.21
C THR A 540 18.73 -8.14 -30.87
N LEU A 541 19.11 -8.23 -29.60
CA LEU A 541 20.42 -7.80 -29.10
C LEU A 541 21.09 -8.97 -28.40
N ALA A 542 22.35 -9.23 -28.69
CA ALA A 542 23.18 -10.18 -27.95
C ALA A 542 23.99 -9.43 -26.87
N LEU A 543 24.04 -9.97 -25.66
CA LEU A 543 24.91 -9.47 -24.61
C LEU A 543 26.34 -9.98 -24.81
N GLU A 544 27.27 -9.05 -24.96
CA GLU A 544 28.69 -9.34 -25.11
C GLU A 544 29.40 -9.47 -23.75
N PRO A 545 30.60 -10.10 -23.70
CA PRO A 545 31.41 -10.22 -22.49
C PRO A 545 31.79 -8.91 -21.81
N ASP A 546 31.84 -7.81 -22.55
CA ASP A 546 32.11 -6.47 -22.03
C ASP A 546 30.84 -5.76 -21.51
N ASN A 547 29.73 -6.49 -21.38
CA ASN A 547 28.38 -5.98 -21.09
C ASN A 547 27.86 -4.98 -22.14
N SER A 548 28.45 -4.90 -23.33
CA SER A 548 27.80 -4.21 -24.45
C SER A 548 26.66 -5.07 -25.03
N LEU A 549 25.71 -4.41 -25.68
CA LEU A 549 24.65 -5.06 -26.43
C LEU A 549 24.95 -4.91 -27.92
N ARG A 550 24.95 -5.99 -28.68
CA ARG A 550 25.11 -5.96 -30.14
C ARG A 550 23.85 -6.40 -30.84
N GLY A 551 23.34 -5.55 -31.72
CA GLY A 551 22.34 -5.93 -32.71
C GLY A 551 22.82 -5.64 -34.13
N ALA A 552 21.92 -5.82 -35.08
CA ALA A 552 22.14 -5.47 -36.48
C ALA A 552 20.84 -5.00 -37.12
N GLY A 553 20.97 -4.24 -38.21
CA GLY A 553 19.85 -3.68 -38.96
C GLY A 553 19.43 -2.32 -38.45
N SER A 554 18.27 -1.85 -38.88
CA SER A 554 17.68 -0.58 -38.45
C SER A 554 16.26 -0.82 -37.92
N THR A 555 15.82 0.04 -37.02
CA THR A 555 14.47 0.00 -36.46
C THR A 555 13.86 1.39 -36.49
N SER A 556 12.55 1.46 -36.75
CA SER A 556 11.81 2.72 -36.64
C SER A 556 11.20 2.85 -35.25
N VAL A 557 11.54 3.92 -34.54
CA VAL A 557 10.92 4.26 -33.26
C VAL A 557 9.72 5.15 -33.55
N ASN A 558 8.52 4.58 -33.43
CA ASN A 558 7.26 5.30 -33.61
C ASN A 558 6.81 5.88 -32.26
N GLY A 559 7.26 7.10 -31.98
CA GLY A 559 6.90 7.84 -30.78
C GLY A 559 5.76 8.83 -31.01
N ARG A 560 5.53 9.68 -30.01
CA ARG A 560 4.63 10.82 -30.08
C ARG A 560 5.28 12.00 -29.38
N LEU A 561 5.12 13.19 -29.94
CA LEU A 561 5.63 14.44 -29.37
C LEU A 561 4.47 15.29 -28.88
N VAL A 562 4.65 15.93 -27.73
CA VAL A 562 3.69 16.90 -27.20
C VAL A 562 3.82 18.20 -27.99
N THR A 563 2.78 18.53 -28.75
CA THR A 563 2.72 19.75 -29.58
C THR A 563 1.95 20.89 -28.92
N GLY A 564 1.21 20.60 -27.85
CA GLY A 564 0.50 21.60 -27.05
C GLY A 564 -0.03 21.00 -25.76
N MET A 565 -0.17 21.83 -24.72
CA MET A 565 -0.78 21.46 -23.44
C MET A 565 -1.69 22.59 -22.98
N ASN A 566 -2.96 22.29 -22.74
CA ASN A 566 -3.96 23.20 -22.19
C ASN A 566 -4.63 22.52 -20.99
N GLY A 567 -4.11 22.71 -19.77
CA GLY A 567 -4.56 21.96 -18.60
C GLY A 567 -4.25 20.46 -18.73
N ASP A 568 -5.26 19.60 -18.56
CA ASP A 568 -5.15 18.15 -18.77
C ASP A 568 -5.20 17.72 -20.25
N ASP A 569 -5.56 18.64 -21.17
CA ASP A 569 -5.62 18.35 -22.59
C ASP A 569 -4.22 18.49 -23.22
N VAL A 570 -3.62 17.35 -23.54
CA VAL A 570 -2.31 17.24 -24.18
C VAL A 570 -2.50 16.88 -25.64
N ALA A 571 -2.10 17.78 -26.53
CA ALA A 571 -2.04 17.50 -27.97
C ALA A 571 -0.75 16.76 -28.31
N PHE A 572 -0.88 15.64 -29.01
CA PHE A 572 0.25 14.85 -29.50
C PHE A 572 0.30 14.87 -31.03
N ALA A 573 1.50 15.00 -31.59
CA ALA A 573 1.77 14.65 -32.99
C ALA A 573 2.54 13.33 -33.05
N PRO A 574 2.18 12.40 -33.95
CA PRO A 574 3.00 11.23 -34.20
C PRO A 574 4.37 11.67 -34.72
N HIS A 575 5.44 11.05 -34.21
CA HIS A 575 6.80 11.32 -34.67
C HIS A 575 7.56 10.01 -34.76
N SER A 576 8.14 9.75 -35.93
CA SER A 576 8.88 8.52 -36.18
C SER A 576 10.29 8.86 -36.62
N GLU A 577 11.26 8.22 -36.00
CA GLU A 577 12.66 8.26 -36.42
C GLU A 577 13.18 6.86 -36.70
N SER A 578 14.15 6.75 -37.59
CA SER A 578 14.82 5.48 -37.89
C SER A 578 16.23 5.52 -37.33
N CYS A 579 16.55 4.56 -36.48
CA CYS A 579 17.89 4.40 -35.91
C CYS A 579 18.48 3.06 -36.30
N GLU A 580 19.80 3.04 -36.44
CA GLU A 580 20.55 1.81 -36.60
C GLU A 580 20.58 1.06 -35.26
N VAL A 581 20.42 -0.25 -35.33
CA VAL A 581 20.60 -1.16 -34.19
C VAL A 581 22.04 -1.65 -34.24
N GLY A 582 22.94 -0.91 -33.57
CA GLY A 582 24.37 -1.16 -33.60
C GLY A 582 24.92 -1.84 -32.34
N THR A 583 26.01 -1.28 -31.80
CA THR A 583 26.64 -1.72 -30.56
C THR A 583 26.39 -0.68 -29.46
N PHE A 584 25.61 -1.06 -28.45
CA PHE A 584 25.26 -0.19 -27.33
C PHE A 584 26.15 -0.47 -26.14
N ARG A 585 26.82 0.56 -25.63
CA ARG A 585 27.62 0.45 -24.41
C ARG A 585 26.80 0.89 -23.21
N PRO A 586 26.98 0.26 -22.04
CA PRO A 586 26.38 0.76 -20.81
C PRO A 586 26.86 2.19 -20.55
N LYS A 587 25.96 3.07 -20.10
CA LYS A 587 26.31 4.46 -19.78
C LYS A 587 27.29 4.47 -18.59
N THR A 588 28.31 5.33 -18.65
CA THR A 588 29.37 5.48 -17.64
C THR A 588 28.81 5.59 -16.22
N GLY A 589 29.38 4.83 -15.28
CA GLY A 589 28.92 4.72 -13.89
C GLY A 589 28.36 3.34 -13.56
N ALA A 590 27.86 2.58 -14.54
CA ALA A 590 27.21 1.31 -14.26
C ALA A 590 28.18 0.16 -13.93
N THR A 591 27.92 -0.55 -12.82
CA THR A 591 28.67 -1.78 -12.48
C THR A 591 28.07 -2.97 -13.21
N ALA A 592 28.90 -3.85 -13.76
CA ALA A 592 28.47 -5.07 -14.44
C ALA A 592 27.66 -5.99 -13.50
N ALA A 593 26.40 -6.27 -13.85
CA ALA A 593 25.58 -7.28 -13.17
C ALA A 593 25.92 -8.72 -13.59
N THR A 594 26.54 -8.85 -14.77
CA THR A 594 26.74 -10.13 -15.46
C THR A 594 28.16 -10.21 -16.01
N SER A 595 28.71 -11.42 -16.06
CA SER A 595 29.91 -11.72 -16.85
C SER A 595 29.56 -12.80 -17.89
N VAL A 596 30.10 -12.67 -19.11
CA VAL A 596 30.01 -13.73 -20.13
C VAL A 596 31.40 -14.29 -20.34
N ALA A 597 31.58 -15.59 -20.12
CA ALA A 597 32.87 -16.23 -20.32
C ALA A 597 33.22 -16.27 -21.82
N THR A 598 34.36 -15.70 -22.19
CA THR A 598 34.93 -15.82 -23.53
C THR A 598 35.43 -17.24 -23.76
N ALA A 599 34.65 -18.07 -24.44
CA ALA A 599 35.18 -19.29 -25.04
C ALA A 599 36.01 -18.90 -26.27
N THR A 600 37.33 -19.09 -26.21
CA THR A 600 38.19 -18.98 -27.39
C THR A 600 37.76 -20.06 -28.39
N PRO A 601 37.25 -19.73 -29.58
CA PRO A 601 36.80 -20.76 -30.50
C PRO A 601 38.02 -21.42 -31.18
N ALA A 602 38.15 -22.74 -31.05
CA ALA A 602 38.95 -23.53 -31.98
C ALA A 602 38.21 -23.61 -33.33
N PRO A 603 38.90 -23.46 -34.48
CA PRO A 603 38.24 -23.45 -35.78
C PRO A 603 37.84 -24.88 -36.19
N ALA A 604 36.59 -25.07 -36.58
CA ALA A 604 36.11 -26.33 -37.18
C ALA A 604 35.10 -26.02 -38.32
N PRO A 605 34.99 -26.92 -39.31
CA PRO A 605 34.86 -26.56 -40.72
C PRO A 605 33.42 -26.38 -41.20
N VAL A 606 33.33 -25.71 -42.36
CA VAL A 606 32.13 -25.40 -43.13
C VAL A 606 31.43 -26.67 -43.61
N MET A 607 30.13 -26.80 -43.32
CA MET A 607 29.20 -27.63 -44.10
C MET A 607 27.96 -26.83 -44.48
N THR A 608 27.56 -27.01 -45.73
CA THR A 608 26.50 -26.36 -46.51
C THR A 608 25.08 -26.79 -46.08
N PRO A 609 24.04 -25.98 -46.37
CA PRO A 609 22.70 -26.12 -45.78
C PRO A 609 21.79 -27.08 -46.57
N ALA A 610 20.91 -27.78 -45.84
CA ALA A 610 19.77 -28.52 -46.39
C ALA A 610 18.44 -27.84 -46.01
N THR A 611 17.50 -27.86 -46.95
CA THR A 611 16.19 -27.22 -46.99
C THR A 611 15.14 -27.79 -46.00
N PRO A 612 14.09 -27.03 -45.64
CA PRO A 612 13.11 -27.42 -44.63
C PRO A 612 11.95 -28.25 -45.20
N VAL A 613 11.44 -29.18 -44.37
CA VAL A 613 10.17 -29.91 -44.61
C VAL A 613 9.16 -29.47 -43.56
N SER A 614 8.01 -29.01 -44.05
CA SER A 614 6.83 -28.58 -43.28
C SER A 614 6.12 -29.74 -42.58
N GLY A 615 5.53 -29.45 -41.42
CA GLY A 615 4.31 -30.12 -40.95
C GLY A 615 4.23 -30.36 -39.43
N SER A 616 3.41 -29.55 -38.74
CA SER A 616 2.38 -30.06 -37.80
C SER A 616 1.52 -28.91 -37.28
N THR A 617 0.21 -29.01 -37.52
CA THR A 617 -0.86 -28.12 -37.05
C THR A 617 -1.21 -28.38 -35.58
N ALA A 618 -1.12 -27.36 -34.74
CA ALA A 618 -1.79 -27.32 -33.44
C ALA A 618 -2.90 -26.25 -33.48
N ALA A 619 -4.12 -26.64 -33.08
CA ALA A 619 -5.32 -25.82 -33.13
C ALA A 619 -5.18 -24.56 -32.27
N GLY A 620 -5.02 -23.41 -32.93
CA GLY A 620 -5.09 -22.09 -32.32
C GLY A 620 -6.53 -21.73 -31.98
N GLY A 621 -6.81 -21.40 -30.72
CA GLY A 621 -8.02 -20.66 -30.38
C GLY A 621 -7.99 -19.33 -31.12
N ALA A 622 -8.93 -19.10 -32.03
CA ALA A 622 -9.04 -17.84 -32.75
C ALA A 622 -9.18 -16.70 -31.74
N GLY A 623 -8.17 -15.83 -31.66
CA GLY A 623 -8.25 -14.60 -30.87
C GLY A 623 -9.37 -13.71 -31.39
N MET A 624 -10.06 -13.02 -30.48
CA MET A 624 -11.08 -12.03 -30.84
C MET A 624 -10.56 -10.63 -30.61
N ASN A 625 -10.97 -9.71 -31.47
CA ASN A 625 -10.78 -8.28 -31.28
C ASN A 625 -12.13 -7.65 -30.96
N LEU A 626 -12.23 -6.95 -29.84
CA LEU A 626 -13.38 -6.11 -29.51
C LEU A 626 -12.98 -4.65 -29.66
N ALA A 627 -13.47 -3.99 -30.69
CA ALA A 627 -13.39 -2.55 -30.84
C ALA A 627 -14.53 -1.89 -30.05
N ILE A 628 -14.17 -1.11 -29.05
CA ILE A 628 -15.11 -0.30 -28.27
C ILE A 628 -14.97 1.12 -28.80
N SER A 629 -16.05 1.65 -29.35
CA SER A 629 -16.15 3.04 -29.77
C SER A 629 -17.04 3.82 -28.83
N THR A 630 -16.87 5.13 -28.80
CA THR A 630 -17.68 6.02 -27.96
C THR A 630 -18.27 7.14 -28.82
N SER A 631 -19.48 7.59 -28.47
CA SER A 631 -20.14 8.68 -29.17
C SER A 631 -20.84 9.61 -28.18
N PHE A 632 -20.26 10.79 -27.99
CA PHE A 632 -20.80 11.86 -27.15
C PHE A 632 -20.92 13.15 -27.98
N PRO A 633 -22.13 13.68 -28.19
CA PRO A 633 -22.30 14.93 -28.94
C PRO A 633 -21.83 16.13 -28.12
N GLY A 634 -20.98 16.98 -28.71
CA GLY A 634 -20.78 18.36 -28.25
C GLY A 634 -19.82 18.60 -27.08
N GLY A 635 -18.75 17.81 -26.91
CA GLY A 635 -17.73 18.06 -25.89
C GLY A 635 -16.55 17.09 -25.93
N ALA A 636 -15.60 17.25 -25.00
CA ALA A 636 -14.53 16.28 -24.79
C ALA A 636 -15.12 14.92 -24.39
N ASN A 637 -14.53 13.84 -24.89
CA ASN A 637 -15.02 12.50 -24.62
C ASN A 637 -14.75 12.13 -23.15
N PRO A 638 -15.78 11.90 -22.31
CA PRO A 638 -15.58 11.67 -20.89
C PRO A 638 -14.87 10.33 -20.60
N LEU A 639 -14.82 9.43 -21.58
CA LEU A 639 -14.12 8.16 -21.48
C LEU A 639 -12.66 8.21 -21.94
N ALA A 640 -12.19 9.31 -22.54
CA ALA A 640 -10.79 9.45 -22.96
C ALA A 640 -9.84 9.20 -21.77
N GLY A 641 -8.86 8.30 -21.95
CA GLY A 641 -7.90 7.93 -20.92
C GLY A 641 -8.48 7.14 -19.73
N LYS A 642 -9.77 6.76 -19.76
CA LYS A 642 -10.40 5.94 -18.71
C LYS A 642 -10.15 4.45 -18.95
N GLY A 643 -10.07 3.70 -17.86
CA GLY A 643 -9.96 2.24 -17.92
C GLY A 643 -11.29 1.61 -18.30
N VAL A 644 -11.22 0.56 -19.12
CA VAL A 644 -12.34 -0.33 -19.44
C VAL A 644 -11.98 -1.75 -19.10
N THR A 645 -12.95 -2.49 -18.56
CA THR A 645 -12.81 -3.90 -18.22
C THR A 645 -13.89 -4.70 -18.93
N LEU A 646 -13.48 -5.77 -19.60
CA LEU A 646 -14.40 -6.77 -20.12
C LEU A 646 -14.59 -7.84 -19.03
N MET A 647 -15.83 -8.10 -18.67
CA MET A 647 -16.21 -8.99 -17.58
C MET A 647 -17.04 -10.17 -18.07
N SER A 648 -16.91 -11.33 -17.43
CA SER A 648 -17.70 -12.53 -17.78
C SER A 648 -19.12 -12.49 -17.21
N GLU A 649 -19.38 -11.64 -16.23
CA GLU A 649 -20.68 -11.45 -15.59
C GLU A 649 -20.96 -9.95 -15.38
N ARG A 650 -22.25 -9.61 -15.30
CA ARG A 650 -22.72 -8.27 -14.98
C ARG A 650 -22.22 -7.84 -13.59
N PHE A 651 -21.82 -6.59 -13.44
CA PHE A 651 -21.06 -6.11 -12.29
C PHE A 651 -21.81 -6.24 -10.95
N ASP A 652 -23.11 -5.94 -10.93
CA ASP A 652 -23.98 -6.12 -9.76
C ASP A 652 -24.15 -7.59 -9.35
N THR A 653 -24.26 -8.49 -10.35
CA THR A 653 -24.46 -9.92 -10.13
C THR A 653 -23.20 -10.55 -9.57
N LEU A 654 -22.06 -10.16 -10.13
CA LEU A 654 -20.74 -10.45 -9.61
C LEU A 654 -20.58 -10.00 -8.16
N LEU A 655 -20.86 -8.74 -7.86
CA LEU A 655 -20.73 -8.18 -6.51
C LEU A 655 -21.58 -8.96 -5.49
N ARG A 656 -22.83 -9.32 -5.84
CA ARG A 656 -23.66 -10.19 -4.99
C ARG A 656 -23.06 -11.58 -4.81
N LYS A 657 -22.54 -12.16 -5.90
CA LYS A 657 -21.95 -13.50 -5.92
C LYS A 657 -20.70 -13.59 -5.04
N ILE A 658 -19.92 -12.52 -4.93
CA ILE A 658 -18.73 -12.44 -4.05
C ILE A 658 -19.06 -11.93 -2.64
N GLY A 659 -20.33 -11.74 -2.30
CA GLY A 659 -20.77 -11.32 -0.97
C GLY A 659 -20.52 -9.85 -0.65
N ALA A 660 -20.48 -8.96 -1.65
CA ALA A 660 -20.45 -7.53 -1.41
C ALA A 660 -21.79 -7.04 -0.84
N PRO A 661 -21.78 -6.06 0.09
CA PRO A 661 -22.98 -5.59 0.77
C PRO A 661 -23.76 -4.59 -0.10
N ILE A 662 -24.25 -5.06 -1.25
CA ILE A 662 -25.11 -4.30 -2.17
C ILE A 662 -26.55 -4.83 -2.12
N ALA A 663 -27.56 -3.98 -2.32
CA ALA A 663 -28.94 -4.43 -2.25
C ALA A 663 -29.29 -5.33 -3.46
N ALA A 664 -30.18 -6.31 -3.23
CA ALA A 664 -30.60 -7.27 -4.26
C ALA A 664 -31.24 -6.61 -5.50
N LYS A 665 -31.79 -5.40 -5.33
CA LYS A 665 -32.48 -4.64 -6.38
C LYS A 665 -31.58 -3.62 -7.08
N ASP A 666 -30.33 -3.49 -6.68
CA ASP A 666 -29.46 -2.46 -7.26
C ASP A 666 -29.03 -2.83 -8.66
N THR A 667 -29.13 -1.83 -9.51
CA THR A 667 -28.61 -1.78 -10.87
C THR A 667 -27.07 -1.76 -10.84
N PRO A 668 -26.39 -2.12 -11.93
CA PRO A 668 -24.92 -2.09 -12.01
C PRO A 668 -24.26 -0.80 -11.54
N GLY A 669 -24.80 0.35 -11.95
CA GLY A 669 -24.25 1.64 -11.58
C GLY A 669 -24.48 1.98 -10.11
N ARG A 670 -25.66 1.70 -9.56
CA ARG A 670 -25.90 1.80 -8.11
C ARG A 670 -25.03 0.84 -7.31
N ALA A 671 -24.87 -0.40 -7.76
CA ALA A 671 -23.99 -1.37 -7.13
C ALA A 671 -22.52 -0.89 -7.16
N ALA A 672 -22.08 -0.24 -8.25
CA ALA A 672 -20.76 0.38 -8.33
C ALA A 672 -20.59 1.58 -7.40
N ALA A 673 -21.62 2.41 -7.25
CA ALA A 673 -21.62 3.54 -6.31
C ALA A 673 -21.65 3.07 -4.85
N GLU A 674 -22.45 2.06 -4.52
CA GLU A 674 -22.47 1.46 -3.18
C GLU A 674 -21.16 0.72 -2.89
N TYR A 675 -20.62 0.01 -3.88
CA TYR A 675 -19.31 -0.62 -3.77
C TYR A 675 -18.24 0.43 -3.47
N SER A 676 -18.17 1.53 -4.23
CA SER A 676 -17.19 2.59 -4.03
C SER A 676 -17.37 3.31 -2.68
N ALA A 677 -18.61 3.60 -2.27
CA ALA A 677 -18.91 4.20 -0.97
C ALA A 677 -18.54 3.28 0.21
N ASN A 678 -18.77 1.97 0.07
CA ASN A 678 -18.34 0.96 1.04
C ASN A 678 -16.82 0.71 0.99
N CYS A 679 -16.14 1.24 -0.03
CA CYS A 679 -14.72 1.08 -0.28
C CYS A 679 -13.83 2.28 0.11
N LEU A 680 -14.39 3.31 0.73
CA LEU A 680 -13.60 4.38 1.31
C LEU A 680 -12.92 3.90 2.63
N PRO A 681 -11.66 4.30 2.91
CA PRO A 681 -11.00 3.95 4.16
C PRO A 681 -11.87 4.31 5.37
N PRO A 682 -12.06 3.40 6.36
CA PRO A 682 -11.19 2.30 6.72
C PRO A 682 -11.70 0.88 6.33
N LYS A 683 -12.58 0.72 5.32
CA LYS A 683 -13.20 -0.59 5.03
C LYS A 683 -12.51 -1.41 3.91
N SER A 684 -12.60 -2.73 4.06
CA SER A 684 -11.81 -3.78 3.41
C SER A 684 -12.14 -4.06 1.92
N CYS A 685 -11.78 -3.16 1.01
CA CYS A 685 -11.79 -3.43 -0.44
C CYS A 685 -10.89 -4.54 -0.97
N PRO A 686 -9.72 -4.84 -0.35
CA PRO A 686 -8.81 -5.83 -0.92
C PRO A 686 -9.46 -7.21 -1.12
N GLY A 687 -10.43 -7.58 -0.27
CA GLY A 687 -11.16 -8.84 -0.38
C GLY A 687 -12.06 -8.92 -1.62
N TYR A 688 -12.81 -7.86 -1.92
CA TYR A 688 -13.71 -7.84 -3.08
C TYR A 688 -12.95 -7.69 -4.39
N ALA A 689 -11.92 -6.84 -4.44
CA ALA A 689 -11.07 -6.71 -5.63
C ALA A 689 -10.40 -8.04 -6.01
N ALA A 690 -9.89 -8.80 -5.03
CA ALA A 690 -9.35 -10.14 -5.26
C ALA A 690 -10.43 -11.12 -5.73
N ALA A 691 -11.64 -11.06 -5.16
CA ALA A 691 -12.75 -11.95 -5.52
C ALA A 691 -13.37 -11.63 -6.89
N MET A 692 -13.26 -10.40 -7.40
CA MET A 692 -13.68 -10.03 -8.75
C MET A 692 -12.69 -10.48 -9.84
N HIS A 693 -11.42 -10.69 -9.49
CA HIS A 693 -10.35 -11.00 -10.45
C HIS A 693 -10.66 -12.17 -11.40
N PRO A 694 -11.26 -13.29 -10.96
CA PRO A 694 -11.60 -14.42 -11.85
C PRO A 694 -12.60 -14.08 -12.96
N TYR A 695 -13.30 -12.95 -12.84
CA TYR A 695 -14.33 -12.51 -13.79
C TYR A 695 -13.82 -11.46 -14.78
N TYR A 696 -12.56 -11.04 -14.65
CA TYR A 696 -11.91 -10.15 -15.61
C TYR A 696 -11.42 -10.93 -16.82
N VAL A 697 -11.95 -10.58 -17.97
CA VAL A 697 -11.73 -11.25 -19.26
C VAL A 697 -10.74 -10.45 -20.12
N GLY A 698 -10.78 -9.12 -19.98
CA GLY A 698 -9.87 -8.19 -20.66
C GLY A 698 -9.88 -6.85 -19.96
N LYS A 699 -8.83 -6.07 -20.15
CA LYS A 699 -8.75 -4.69 -19.67
C LYS A 699 -7.97 -3.85 -20.65
N GLY A 700 -8.24 -2.56 -20.64
CA GLY A 700 -7.44 -1.59 -21.38
C GLY A 700 -7.85 -0.17 -21.05
N THR A 701 -7.32 0.79 -21.79
CA THR A 701 -7.58 2.21 -21.60
C THR A 701 -8.02 2.83 -22.92
N PHE A 702 -9.09 3.60 -22.90
CA PHE A 702 -9.54 4.35 -24.07
C PHE A 702 -8.46 5.35 -24.53
N ASP A 703 -8.29 5.49 -25.84
CA ASP A 703 -7.45 6.52 -26.43
C ASP A 703 -8.08 7.92 -26.28
N SER A 704 -7.42 8.96 -26.80
CA SER A 704 -7.89 10.35 -26.74
C SER A 704 -9.20 10.58 -27.49
N THR A 705 -9.56 9.69 -28.42
CA THR A 705 -10.83 9.73 -29.15
C THR A 705 -11.93 8.93 -28.46
N GLY A 706 -11.61 8.26 -27.34
CA GLY A 706 -12.50 7.37 -26.61
C GLY A 706 -12.68 6.01 -27.27
N ASN A 707 -11.76 5.59 -28.14
CA ASN A 707 -11.77 4.29 -28.79
C ASN A 707 -10.75 3.35 -28.15
N ILE A 708 -10.98 2.04 -28.24
CA ILE A 708 -10.03 1.01 -27.83
C ILE A 708 -10.29 -0.30 -28.56
N ILE A 709 -9.23 -1.03 -28.87
CA ILE A 709 -9.31 -2.41 -29.34
C ILE A 709 -8.79 -3.33 -28.23
N LEU A 710 -9.69 -4.13 -27.65
CA LEU A 710 -9.33 -5.19 -26.72
C LEU A 710 -9.09 -6.48 -27.49
N THR A 711 -7.82 -6.90 -27.57
CA THR A 711 -7.48 -8.24 -28.10
C THR A 711 -7.45 -9.22 -26.94
N VAL A 712 -8.46 -10.08 -26.87
CA VAL A 712 -8.63 -11.07 -25.79
C VAL A 712 -8.81 -12.47 -26.36
N PRO A 713 -8.02 -13.47 -25.93
CA PRO A 713 -8.18 -14.85 -26.38
C PRO A 713 -9.29 -15.54 -25.59
N VAL A 714 -10.55 -15.20 -25.89
CA VAL A 714 -11.71 -15.69 -25.13
C VAL A 714 -12.74 -16.38 -26.05
N PRO A 715 -13.45 -17.42 -25.59
CA PRO A 715 -14.46 -18.10 -26.39
C PRO A 715 -15.61 -17.17 -26.79
N ALA A 716 -16.30 -17.51 -27.88
CA ALA A 716 -17.52 -16.81 -28.27
C ALA A 716 -18.57 -16.92 -27.15
N GLY A 717 -19.21 -15.80 -26.82
CA GLY A 717 -20.10 -15.74 -25.67
C GLY A 717 -20.58 -14.33 -25.35
N THR A 718 -21.43 -14.21 -24.34
CA THR A 718 -21.88 -12.91 -23.83
C THR A 718 -20.94 -12.46 -22.72
N TYR A 719 -20.41 -11.26 -22.86
CA TYR A 719 -19.54 -10.59 -21.89
C TYR A 719 -20.12 -9.21 -21.57
N PHE A 720 -19.52 -8.51 -20.61
CA PHE A 720 -20.00 -7.22 -20.13
C PHE A 720 -18.88 -6.19 -20.20
N VAL A 721 -19.09 -5.10 -20.92
CA VAL A 721 -18.14 -3.99 -20.98
C VAL A 721 -18.44 -3.05 -19.83
N PHE A 722 -17.53 -3.02 -18.85
CA PHE A 722 -17.64 -2.23 -17.64
C PHE A 722 -16.64 -1.07 -17.63
N CYS A 723 -17.15 0.15 -17.47
CA CYS A 723 -16.34 1.35 -17.24
C CYS A 723 -17.17 2.47 -16.60
N SER A 724 -16.48 3.52 -16.14
CA SER A 724 -17.11 4.69 -15.53
C SER A 724 -16.46 5.98 -15.98
N ALA A 725 -17.26 7.04 -16.09
CA ALA A 725 -16.78 8.40 -16.33
C ALA A 725 -17.61 9.44 -15.57
N VAL A 726 -17.09 10.66 -15.46
CA VAL A 726 -17.85 11.79 -14.92
C VAL A 726 -18.53 12.49 -16.10
N GLY A 727 -19.86 12.50 -16.09
CA GLY A 727 -20.67 13.26 -17.04
C GLY A 727 -21.11 14.63 -16.47
N PRO A 728 -21.73 15.48 -17.29
CA PRO A 728 -22.22 16.80 -16.85
C PRO A 728 -23.28 16.72 -15.76
N ASP A 729 -24.09 15.67 -15.76
CA ASP A 729 -25.22 15.48 -14.83
C ASP A 729 -24.92 14.49 -13.69
N GLY A 730 -23.69 13.98 -13.60
CA GLY A 730 -23.26 13.01 -12.59
C GLY A 730 -22.38 11.87 -13.15
N PRO A 731 -21.96 10.92 -12.29
CA PRO A 731 -21.24 9.73 -12.72
C PRO A 731 -22.05 8.89 -13.71
N LEU A 732 -21.41 8.50 -14.81
CA LEU A 732 -21.94 7.58 -15.82
C LEU A 732 -21.26 6.23 -15.66
N ILE A 733 -22.04 5.16 -15.50
CA ILE A 733 -21.54 3.79 -15.40
C ILE A 733 -22.04 2.98 -16.60
N TRP A 734 -21.13 2.32 -17.31
CA TRP A 734 -21.45 1.36 -18.35
C TRP A 734 -21.27 -0.05 -17.81
N ASP A 735 -22.26 -0.91 -18.06
CA ASP A 735 -22.19 -2.35 -17.86
C ASP A 735 -22.95 -3.02 -19.02
N VAL A 736 -22.38 -2.91 -20.22
CA VAL A 736 -23.07 -3.18 -21.48
C VAL A 736 -22.85 -4.63 -21.91
N PRO A 737 -23.92 -5.45 -22.03
CA PRO A 737 -23.80 -6.81 -22.53
C PRO A 737 -23.36 -6.80 -24.00
N THR A 738 -22.29 -7.52 -24.29
CA THR A 738 -21.64 -7.59 -25.61
C THR A 738 -21.49 -9.05 -26.00
N LYS A 739 -22.13 -9.45 -27.09
CA LYS A 739 -21.99 -10.81 -27.64
C LYS A 739 -20.76 -10.85 -28.55
N LEU A 740 -19.74 -11.59 -28.13
CA LEU A 740 -18.50 -11.78 -28.88
C LEU A 740 -18.60 -13.02 -29.78
N ASN A 741 -18.31 -12.84 -31.07
CA ASN A 741 -18.17 -13.88 -32.08
C ASN A 741 -16.70 -13.97 -32.53
N ALA A 742 -16.27 -15.10 -33.07
CA ALA A 742 -14.91 -15.22 -33.59
C ALA A 742 -14.58 -14.12 -34.62
N GLY A 743 -13.40 -13.49 -34.48
CA GLY A 743 -12.98 -12.36 -35.31
C GLY A 743 -13.23 -10.99 -34.67
N ASP A 744 -13.59 -10.02 -35.50
CA ASP A 744 -13.77 -8.62 -35.08
C ASP A 744 -15.20 -8.38 -34.57
N ASN A 745 -15.29 -7.71 -33.43
CA ASN A 745 -16.53 -7.33 -32.77
C ASN A 745 -16.51 -5.83 -32.47
N THR A 746 -17.68 -5.21 -32.44
CA THR A 746 -17.81 -3.78 -32.16
C THR A 746 -18.88 -3.52 -31.12
N VAL A 747 -18.62 -2.60 -30.19
CA VAL A 747 -19.63 -2.08 -29.25
C VAL A 747 -19.45 -0.57 -29.10
N THR A 748 -20.56 0.15 -29.08
CA THR A 748 -20.55 1.61 -28.94
C THR A 748 -21.10 2.03 -27.58
N LEU A 749 -20.31 2.78 -26.82
CA LEU A 749 -20.71 3.37 -25.55
C LEU A 749 -21.17 4.82 -25.79
N THR A 750 -22.33 5.16 -25.26
CA THR A 750 -22.95 6.48 -25.38
C THR A 750 -23.54 6.87 -24.03
N ALA A 751 -23.88 8.15 -23.85
CA ALA A 751 -24.62 8.55 -22.64
C ALA A 751 -25.97 7.81 -22.53
N GLY A 752 -26.60 7.44 -23.65
CA GLY A 752 -27.90 6.78 -23.68
C GLY A 752 -27.89 5.30 -23.26
N ASN A 753 -26.72 4.64 -23.23
CA ASN A 753 -26.56 3.29 -22.69
C ASN A 753 -25.68 3.23 -21.44
N ALA A 754 -25.44 4.39 -20.83
CA ALA A 754 -24.87 4.51 -19.50
C ALA A 754 -26.01 4.57 -18.47
N GLU A 755 -25.73 4.10 -17.26
CA GLU A 755 -26.53 4.41 -16.09
C GLU A 755 -26.01 5.71 -15.46
N LEU A 756 -26.87 6.72 -15.38
CA LEU A 756 -26.59 7.95 -14.66
C LEU A 756 -26.86 7.76 -13.16
N ILE A 757 -25.86 8.07 -12.34
CA ILE A 757 -25.96 8.00 -10.88
C ILE A 757 -26.20 9.39 -10.31
N HIS A 758 -27.29 9.53 -9.56
CA HIS A 758 -27.71 10.76 -8.88
C HIS A 758 -27.31 10.77 -7.41
#